data_AF-A0A670YNV2-F1
#
_entry.id   AF-A0A670YNV2-F1
#
_cell.length_a   1.000
_cell.length_b   1.000
_cell.length_c   1.000
_cell.angle_alpha   90.00
_cell.angle_beta   90.00
_cell.angle_gamma   90.00
#
_symmetry.space_group_name_H-M   'P 1'
#
loop_
_entity.id
_entity.type
_entity.pdbx_description
1 polymer ?
#
loop_
_entity_poly.entity_id
_entity_poly.type
_entity_poly.pdbx_seq_one_letter_code
_entity_poly.pdbx_strand_id
1 'polypeptide(L)'
;EGTRTGVSNSHCYGDPVPFLVFSQGNAIYRIDVEGTNHRRLVADVGLSALIEYHYEAKYLYWVDREKCLLQRVHLDGSDQETICSIKKDVTGFAIDWINRGIYLSHFQGAIEVISLDGNNSRILIKNNHNPTSIEVDPSQRFLFWSTEGTFDSIYRADLDGNKIRRILRSTEKIRTVSLDFINVKLFWIQHDTINEISYFGTSDYNGHFIKLYRQMERKAYDIFIFGDHIYYSDSRTGTIRRANKYSGKDIVVINLKQPFPQSTEILVVHPLKQIGKRMDSKGLDVNECALWNHGCTLGCVNIPGSYYCTCPKGFILLSDKKTCYELISCSSNYIHCSYDCGETPEGPICFCPEGSVLQADGKTCSGCTSPDNGACSQICTSMSPITWDCGCFPGYDLQEDKRHCAALSNTTLLTTNSLRPPIIIYKPLVFFLQIYFTHTDLNCTERSDLDGTNREKVVCDTSGRSEGLALDWINRKLYWTNPGKCSIESSNLNGMQRKIIIQEKMFHPQGIAVHPFTRELFWTNLGINPHIGKSTLQGSERVIIANSDLLWPSGITIDYTEDKLYWCDAKMSVIETAKLDGSNRQILTQNDVGHPYGITVFEHHIWVSDWARPSLLRIDKKNGLKKVRLGGRMRRPSSLLVVHPLAKPGIHQVCFSLFQISSVSGFTRDSKALEASLLANYYLASSENNIDECLLNQEQCDLRWSRCINTEGSYFCECLLGYAEDGLHCSGELLLLLIAFFVGLLINSCAKGYLGDRCQFSDLEWWEQQHEMHLKKQNIATAAFLAVLFLVLLLGVAAFYFYSTIDFLLTALHLKCPLILFPNYCNSLKSITTRFGFPAGRAPVQGHRQRQLLGSGLL
;
A
#
# COMPACT_ATOMS: atom_id res chain seq x y z
N GLU A 1 -9.15 21.96 68.04
CA GLU A 1 -7.75 21.63 68.38
C GLU A 1 -7.47 20.24 67.82
N GLY A 2 -6.47 19.89 67.02
CA GLY A 2 -5.29 20.50 66.44
C GLY A 2 -4.68 19.42 65.52
N THR A 3 -3.95 19.85 64.51
CA THR A 3 -3.43 19.15 63.32
C THR A 3 -2.46 17.97 63.57
N ARG A 4 -2.44 16.98 62.66
CA ARG A 4 -1.24 16.58 61.89
C ARG A 4 -1.56 15.66 60.70
N THR A 5 -1.13 16.15 59.54
CA THR A 5 -1.10 15.54 58.21
C THR A 5 -0.08 14.40 58.12
N GLY A 6 -0.49 13.26 57.58
CA GLY A 6 0.40 12.20 57.07
C GLY A 6 -0.03 11.85 55.66
N VAL A 7 0.61 12.47 54.66
CA VAL A 7 0.42 12.20 53.24
C VAL A 7 1.16 10.91 52.89
N SER A 8 0.45 9.84 52.54
CA SER A 8 1.02 8.69 51.85
C SER A 8 0.86 8.88 50.34
N ASN A 9 1.92 9.38 49.69
CA ASN A 9 2.02 9.45 48.24
C ASN A 9 2.12 8.03 47.65
N SER A 10 1.01 7.47 47.18
CA SER A 10 1.01 6.34 46.24
C SER A 10 1.12 6.89 44.83
N HIS A 11 2.36 7.05 44.34
CA HIS A 11 2.62 7.34 42.93
C HIS A 11 2.32 6.09 42.08
N CYS A 12 1.32 6.19 41.21
CA CYS A 12 1.10 5.24 40.12
C CYS A 12 2.34 5.27 39.21
N TYR A 13 3.08 4.16 39.11
CA TYR A 13 4.16 4.02 38.13
C TYR A 13 3.54 3.89 36.73
N GLY A 14 3.41 5.03 36.03
CA GLY A 14 3.22 5.04 34.58
C GLY A 14 4.43 4.42 33.88
N ASP A 15 4.22 3.86 32.69
CA ASP A 15 5.32 3.37 31.86
C ASP A 15 6.36 4.49 31.64
N PRO A 16 7.66 4.17 31.70
CA PRO A 16 8.70 5.18 31.66
C PRO A 16 8.71 5.90 30.30
N VAL A 17 8.40 7.19 30.31
CA VAL A 17 8.38 8.04 29.10
C VAL A 17 9.81 8.13 28.50
N PRO A 18 9.98 7.91 27.19
CA PRO A 18 11.28 8.04 26.54
C PRO A 18 11.78 9.48 26.60
N PHE A 19 13.08 9.65 26.78
CA PHE A 19 13.72 10.97 26.73
C PHE A 19 15.03 10.90 25.93
N LEU A 20 15.43 12.05 25.41
CA LEU A 20 16.67 12.21 24.66
C LEU A 20 17.81 12.60 25.59
N VAL A 21 18.97 12.00 25.36
CA VAL A 21 20.24 12.41 25.95
C VAL A 21 21.19 12.74 24.79
N PHE A 22 21.86 13.88 24.86
CA PHE A 22 22.77 14.30 23.80
C PHE A 22 23.93 15.10 24.35
N SER A 23 25.08 15.01 23.69
CA SER A 23 26.26 15.82 23.99
C SER A 23 26.20 17.13 23.22
N GLN A 24 26.42 18.25 23.91
CA GLN A 24 26.46 19.57 23.29
C GLN A 24 27.52 20.44 23.98
N GLY A 25 28.60 20.74 23.24
CA GLY A 25 29.74 21.45 23.82
C GLY A 25 30.45 20.60 24.87
N ASN A 26 30.72 21.18 26.05
CA ASN A 26 31.44 20.52 27.15
C ASN A 26 30.48 19.86 28.18
N ALA A 27 29.27 19.52 27.77
CA ALA A 27 28.21 19.03 28.67
C ALA A 27 27.29 18.01 27.98
N ILE A 28 26.65 17.18 28.80
CA ILE A 28 25.58 16.26 28.39
C ILE A 28 24.25 16.78 28.91
N TYR A 29 23.26 16.82 28.03
CA TYR A 29 21.91 17.32 28.31
C TYR A 29 20.88 16.21 28.20
N ARG A 30 19.79 16.38 28.95
CA ARG A 30 18.55 15.62 28.83
C ARG A 30 17.45 16.55 28.36
N ILE A 31 16.62 16.07 27.45
CA ILE A 31 15.39 16.73 27.00
C ILE A 31 14.32 15.67 26.76
N ASP A 32 13.06 15.99 27.01
CA ASP A 32 11.97 15.09 26.67
C ASP A 32 11.76 15.11 25.14
N VAL A 33 11.15 14.05 24.58
CA VAL A 33 11.01 13.89 23.12
C VAL A 33 10.13 14.98 22.47
N GLU A 34 9.30 15.67 23.25
CA GLU A 34 8.51 16.83 22.85
C GLU A 34 9.32 18.14 22.82
N GLY A 35 10.59 18.11 23.23
CA GLY A 35 11.44 19.29 23.35
C GLY A 35 11.25 20.07 24.66
N THR A 36 10.59 19.47 25.65
CA THR A 36 10.38 20.07 26.97
C THR A 36 11.40 19.53 27.99
N ASN A 37 11.44 20.11 29.19
CA ASN A 37 12.33 19.66 30.29
C ASN A 37 13.83 19.57 29.93
N HIS A 38 14.30 20.49 29.08
CA HIS A 38 15.71 20.63 28.75
C HIS A 38 16.53 21.02 29.99
N ARG A 39 17.34 20.06 30.47
CA ARG A 39 18.22 20.18 31.64
C ARG A 39 19.61 19.63 31.36
N ARG A 40 20.63 20.17 32.03
CA ARG A 40 22.00 19.63 31.99
C ARG A 40 22.11 18.46 32.97
N LEU A 41 22.63 17.32 32.51
CA LEU A 41 22.92 16.15 33.36
C LEU A 41 24.35 16.17 33.89
N VAL A 42 25.32 16.42 33.00
CA VAL A 42 26.74 16.38 33.34
C VAL A 42 27.43 17.63 32.80
N ALA A 43 28.32 18.20 33.60
CA ALA A 43 29.23 19.27 33.20
C ALA A 43 30.65 18.72 33.03
N ASP A 44 31.48 19.43 32.26
CA ASP A 44 32.90 19.12 32.07
C ASP A 44 33.19 17.75 31.43
N VAL A 45 32.43 17.38 30.40
CA VAL A 45 32.47 16.08 29.71
C VAL A 45 33.58 16.00 28.63
N GLY A 46 34.26 17.11 28.35
CA GLY A 46 35.12 17.29 27.17
C GLY A 46 34.31 17.75 25.95
N LEU A 47 34.97 18.33 24.93
CA LEU A 47 34.29 18.77 23.69
C LEU A 47 33.89 17.61 22.77
N SER A 48 34.32 16.40 23.11
CA SER A 48 34.31 15.24 22.23
C SER A 48 33.95 13.98 23.02
N ALA A 49 32.66 13.86 23.32
CA ALA A 49 32.10 12.76 24.11
C ALA A 49 31.37 11.77 23.21
N LEU A 50 31.65 10.48 23.38
CA LEU A 50 30.79 9.38 22.91
C LEU A 50 29.94 8.92 24.09
N ILE A 51 28.63 8.81 23.92
CA ILE A 51 27.70 8.54 25.02
C ILE A 51 26.97 7.22 24.78
N GLU A 52 26.74 6.45 25.86
CA GLU A 52 25.87 5.28 25.87
C GLU A 52 25.21 5.10 27.24
N TYR A 53 24.20 4.24 27.35
CA TYR A 53 23.55 4.00 28.64
C TYR A 53 23.44 2.53 29.00
N HIS A 54 23.14 2.26 30.27
CA HIS A 54 22.64 0.97 30.75
C HIS A 54 21.40 1.23 31.61
N TYR A 55 20.23 0.94 31.05
CA TYR A 55 18.94 1.33 31.63
C TYR A 55 18.66 0.64 32.96
N GLU A 56 18.80 -0.68 33.02
CA GLU A 56 18.54 -1.47 34.24
C GLU A 56 19.50 -1.09 35.37
N ALA A 57 20.78 -0.87 35.05
CA ALA A 57 21.76 -0.38 36.00
C ALA A 57 21.58 1.11 36.36
N LYS A 58 20.71 1.84 35.63
CA LYS A 58 20.43 3.27 35.77
C LYS A 58 21.67 4.16 35.63
N TYR A 59 22.58 3.81 34.74
CA TYR A 59 23.78 4.59 34.47
C TYR A 59 23.82 5.10 33.02
N LEU A 60 24.31 6.31 32.86
CA LEU A 60 24.83 6.86 31.61
C LEU A 60 26.35 6.77 31.64
N TYR A 61 26.96 6.26 30.58
CA TYR A 61 28.39 6.17 30.40
C TYR A 61 28.82 7.10 29.27
N TRP A 62 30.04 7.61 29.36
CA TRP A 62 30.64 8.31 28.24
C TRP A 62 32.15 8.15 28.19
N VAL A 63 32.65 8.25 26.97
CA VAL A 63 34.06 8.31 26.65
C VAL A 63 34.42 9.75 26.33
N ASP A 64 35.23 10.38 27.18
CA ASP A 64 35.86 11.67 26.90
C ASP A 64 37.15 11.43 26.10
N ARG A 65 37.11 11.74 24.80
CA ARG A 65 38.26 11.53 23.89
C ARG A 65 39.40 12.52 24.11
N GLU A 66 39.14 13.67 24.73
CA GLU A 66 40.17 14.67 25.01
C GLU A 66 40.92 14.32 26.30
N LYS A 67 40.19 14.00 27.37
CA LYS A 67 40.76 13.60 28.66
C LYS A 67 41.18 12.13 28.70
N CYS A 68 40.79 11.34 27.72
CA CYS A 68 41.08 9.90 27.63
C CYS A 68 40.53 9.13 28.84
N LEU A 69 39.29 9.43 29.23
CA LEU A 69 38.61 8.81 30.38
C LEU A 69 37.31 8.13 29.95
N LEU A 70 37.03 6.98 30.55
CA LEU A 70 35.71 6.36 30.59
C LEU A 70 35.07 6.69 31.93
N GLN A 71 33.89 7.28 31.90
CA GLN A 71 33.18 7.75 33.08
C GLN A 71 31.71 7.29 33.04
N ARG A 72 31.06 7.26 34.20
CA ARG A 72 29.62 7.07 34.29
C ARG A 72 28.99 7.98 35.34
N VAL A 73 27.68 8.15 35.23
CA VAL A 73 26.83 8.92 36.14
C VAL A 73 25.49 8.23 36.20
N HIS A 74 24.74 8.37 37.29
CA HIS A 74 23.35 7.92 37.30
C HIS A 74 22.51 8.67 36.26
N LEU A 75 21.45 8.02 35.73
CA LEU A 75 20.56 8.63 34.74
C LEU A 75 19.84 9.90 35.25
N ASP A 76 19.80 10.12 36.56
CA ASP A 76 19.30 11.35 37.18
C ASP A 76 20.35 12.48 37.26
N GLY A 77 21.62 12.18 36.98
CA GLY A 77 22.77 13.08 37.04
C GLY A 77 23.57 13.00 38.34
N SER A 78 23.24 12.11 39.27
CA SER A 78 23.96 11.92 40.53
C SER A 78 25.15 10.96 40.42
N ASP A 79 26.06 11.02 41.40
CA ASP A 79 27.20 10.11 41.57
C ASP A 79 28.04 9.89 40.31
N GLN A 80 28.58 10.98 39.78
CA GLN A 80 29.56 10.93 38.70
C GLN A 80 30.85 10.25 39.17
N GLU A 81 31.29 9.24 38.43
CA GLU A 81 32.49 8.47 38.73
C GLU A 81 33.35 8.23 37.47
N THR A 82 34.66 8.16 37.68
CA THR A 82 35.63 7.81 36.63
C THR A 82 35.97 6.34 36.78
N ILE A 83 35.74 5.56 35.71
CA ILE A 83 35.92 4.10 35.72
C ILE A 83 37.38 3.76 35.44
N CYS A 84 37.92 4.22 34.32
CA CYS A 84 39.30 3.95 33.93
C CYS A 84 39.80 4.94 32.88
N SER A 85 41.12 4.95 32.66
CA SER A 85 41.73 5.63 31.52
C SER A 85 41.63 4.76 30.26
N ILE A 86 41.38 5.39 29.12
CA ILE A 86 41.27 4.75 27.81
C ILE A 86 42.35 5.28 26.86
N LYS A 87 42.53 4.62 25.72
CA LYS A 87 43.46 5.09 24.68
C LYS A 87 42.87 6.30 23.95
N LYS A 88 43.75 7.18 23.46
CA LYS A 88 43.37 8.42 22.75
C LYS A 88 42.74 8.17 21.36
N ASP A 89 42.94 6.98 20.81
CA ASP A 89 42.51 6.62 19.45
C ASP A 89 41.12 5.96 19.38
N VAL A 90 40.34 6.03 20.47
CA VAL A 90 38.97 5.50 20.49
C VAL A 90 38.08 6.31 19.56
N THR A 91 37.41 5.62 18.65
CA THR A 91 36.55 6.20 17.61
C THR A 91 35.07 5.93 17.83
N GLY A 92 34.72 4.80 18.45
CA GLY A 92 33.34 4.39 18.71
C GLY A 92 33.22 3.61 20.03
N PHE A 93 31.99 3.58 20.55
CA PHE A 93 31.67 3.10 21.89
C PHE A 93 30.27 2.47 21.89
N ALA A 94 30.15 1.25 22.41
CA ALA A 94 28.87 0.55 22.56
C ALA A 94 28.82 -0.26 23.86
N ILE A 95 27.64 -0.42 24.46
CA ILE A 95 27.44 -1.18 25.70
C ILE A 95 26.70 -2.48 25.44
N ASP A 96 27.26 -3.58 25.91
CA ASP A 96 26.56 -4.85 26.07
C ASP A 96 25.95 -4.91 27.47
N TRP A 97 24.69 -4.49 27.56
CA TRP A 97 23.94 -4.44 28.83
C TRP A 97 23.56 -5.82 29.36
N ILE A 98 23.67 -6.88 28.55
CA ILE A 98 23.34 -8.25 28.97
C ILE A 98 24.58 -8.93 29.55
N ASN A 99 25.69 -8.91 28.82
CA ASN A 99 26.93 -9.57 29.21
C ASN A 99 27.86 -8.65 30.01
N ARG A 100 27.39 -7.44 30.37
CA ARG A 100 28.09 -6.45 31.19
C ARG A 100 29.48 -6.08 30.63
N GLY A 101 29.51 -5.78 29.34
CA GLY A 101 30.72 -5.40 28.60
C GLY A 101 30.57 -4.05 27.90
N ILE A 102 31.71 -3.46 27.59
CA ILE A 102 31.87 -2.23 26.82
C ILE A 102 32.74 -2.56 25.61
N TYR A 103 32.29 -2.19 24.43
CA TYR A 103 33.00 -2.37 23.18
C TYR A 103 33.56 -1.02 22.72
N LEU A 104 34.87 -0.97 22.46
CA LEU A 104 35.59 0.21 22.01
C LEU A 104 36.23 -0.08 20.66
N SER A 105 35.93 0.74 19.66
CA SER A 105 36.66 0.74 18.39
C SER A 105 37.81 1.72 18.44
N HIS A 106 38.94 1.32 17.85
CA HIS A 106 40.16 2.11 17.77
C HIS A 106 40.51 2.42 16.32
N PHE A 107 40.94 3.65 16.05
CA PHE A 107 41.37 4.08 14.72
C PHE A 107 42.52 3.22 14.16
N GLN A 108 43.34 2.62 15.03
CA GLN A 108 44.42 1.68 14.65
C GLN A 108 43.91 0.29 14.19
N GLY A 109 42.60 0.12 14.01
CA GLY A 109 42.02 -1.11 13.47
C GLY A 109 41.77 -2.20 14.52
N ALA A 110 41.69 -1.86 15.81
CA ALA A 110 41.36 -2.82 16.86
C ALA A 110 39.94 -2.59 17.39
N ILE A 111 39.25 -3.67 17.76
CA ILE A 111 38.06 -3.60 18.62
C ILE A 111 38.43 -4.24 19.96
N GLU A 112 38.34 -3.46 21.03
CA GLU A 112 38.62 -3.84 22.41
C GLU A 112 37.32 -4.05 23.17
N VAL A 113 37.28 -5.05 24.05
CA VAL A 113 36.18 -5.27 24.98
C VAL A 113 36.71 -5.09 26.39
N ILE A 114 36.02 -4.25 27.17
CA ILE A 114 36.32 -3.96 28.56
C ILE A 114 35.11 -4.25 29.45
N SER A 115 35.30 -4.73 30.67
CA SER A 115 34.21 -4.88 31.65
C SER A 115 33.60 -3.52 32.02
N LEU A 116 32.32 -3.49 32.42
CA LEU A 116 31.67 -2.24 32.87
C LEU A 116 32.43 -1.50 34.00
N ASP A 117 33.17 -2.21 34.83
CA ASP A 117 33.97 -1.64 35.93
C ASP A 117 35.43 -1.33 35.51
N GLY A 118 35.79 -1.45 34.23
CA GLY A 118 37.11 -1.08 33.72
C GLY A 118 38.26 -2.05 34.04
N ASN A 119 38.07 -3.03 34.92
CA ASN A 119 39.16 -3.88 35.42
C ASN A 119 39.70 -4.91 34.42
N ASN A 120 38.87 -5.39 33.49
CA ASN A 120 39.25 -6.44 32.55
C ASN A 120 39.09 -5.94 31.12
N SER A 121 40.20 -5.75 30.39
CA SER A 121 40.18 -5.39 28.98
C SER A 121 40.92 -6.41 28.11
N ARG A 122 40.41 -6.65 26.90
CA ARG A 122 41.03 -7.55 25.91
C ARG A 122 40.72 -7.10 24.49
N ILE A 123 41.66 -7.31 23.58
CA ILE A 123 41.44 -7.08 22.15
C ILE A 123 40.62 -8.24 21.58
N LEU A 124 39.46 -7.93 21.01
CA LEU A 124 38.54 -8.88 20.39
C LEU A 124 38.87 -9.11 18.91
N ILE A 125 39.08 -8.03 18.16
CA ILE A 125 39.36 -8.07 16.70
C ILE A 125 40.58 -7.19 16.41
N LYS A 126 41.48 -7.65 15.52
CA LYS A 126 42.69 -6.91 15.07
C LYS A 126 42.65 -6.66 13.56
N ASN A 127 43.29 -5.58 13.10
CA ASN A 127 43.48 -5.18 11.69
C ASN A 127 42.17 -4.89 10.92
N ASN A 128 41.21 -4.24 11.58
CA ASN A 128 39.82 -4.12 11.17
C ASN A 128 39.47 -2.86 10.34
N HIS A 129 40.38 -2.42 9.47
CA HIS A 129 40.11 -1.34 8.51
C HIS A 129 39.58 -0.03 9.15
N ASN A 130 40.22 0.47 10.21
CA ASN A 130 39.88 1.75 10.86
C ASN A 130 38.38 1.90 11.21
N PRO A 131 37.88 1.12 12.18
CA PRO A 131 36.49 1.19 12.60
C PRO A 131 36.13 2.58 13.16
N THR A 132 34.94 3.08 12.86
CA THR A 132 34.47 4.41 13.27
C THR A 132 33.32 4.35 14.25
N SER A 133 32.13 3.92 13.82
CA SER A 133 30.96 3.68 14.67
C SER A 133 30.81 2.18 14.95
N ILE A 134 30.33 1.83 16.14
CA ILE A 134 30.19 0.45 16.63
C ILE A 134 28.86 0.32 17.36
N GLU A 135 28.16 -0.79 17.15
CA GLU A 135 26.83 -1.07 17.71
C GLU A 135 26.73 -2.56 18.03
N VAL A 136 26.05 -2.90 19.12
CA VAL A 136 25.89 -4.28 19.58
C VAL A 136 24.43 -4.68 19.70
N ASP A 137 24.12 -5.91 19.30
CA ASP A 137 22.89 -6.59 19.68
C ASP A 137 23.25 -7.81 20.55
N PRO A 138 23.25 -7.63 21.89
CA PRO A 138 23.49 -8.70 22.86
C PRO A 138 22.49 -9.86 22.80
N SER A 139 21.26 -9.58 22.35
CA SER A 139 20.18 -10.56 22.30
C SER A 139 20.40 -11.56 21.16
N GLN A 140 20.78 -11.05 19.98
CA GLN A 140 21.07 -11.83 18.77
C GLN A 140 22.54 -12.25 18.65
N ARG A 141 23.39 -11.79 19.57
CA ARG A 141 24.84 -12.02 19.60
C ARG A 141 25.60 -11.49 18.38
N PHE A 142 25.21 -10.31 17.88
CA PHE A 142 25.91 -9.65 16.78
C PHE A 142 26.60 -8.35 17.19
N LEU A 143 27.73 -8.10 16.54
CA LEU A 143 28.51 -6.87 16.61
C LEU A 143 28.54 -6.24 15.22
N PHE A 144 28.24 -4.94 15.12
CA PHE A 144 28.29 -4.18 13.88
C PHE A 144 29.26 -3.01 14.02
N TRP A 145 29.97 -2.67 12.93
CA TRP A 145 30.77 -1.46 12.88
C TRP A 145 30.90 -0.92 11.46
N SER A 146 31.02 0.41 11.35
CA SER A 146 31.42 1.08 10.12
C SER A 146 32.93 1.27 10.08
N THR A 147 33.47 1.48 8.90
CA THR A 147 34.91 1.66 8.65
C THR A 147 35.14 2.87 7.77
N GLU A 148 36.20 3.61 8.03
CA GLU A 148 36.63 4.73 7.20
C GLU A 148 37.86 4.35 6.37
N GLY A 149 37.79 4.59 5.06
CA GLY A 149 38.93 4.32 4.18
C GLY A 149 38.73 4.89 2.77
N THR A 150 39.31 4.19 1.79
CA THR A 150 39.09 4.47 0.36
C THR A 150 37.65 4.18 -0.06
N PHE A 151 37.05 3.14 0.53
CA PHE A 151 35.63 2.83 0.45
C PHE A 151 35.13 2.54 1.85
N ASP A 152 34.17 3.32 2.32
CA ASP A 152 33.58 3.10 3.62
C ASP A 152 32.70 1.84 3.55
N SER A 153 32.78 1.01 4.58
CA SER A 153 32.09 -0.28 4.61
C SER A 153 31.46 -0.53 5.98
N ILE A 154 30.36 -1.28 6.00
CA ILE A 154 29.77 -1.79 7.23
C ILE A 154 30.04 -3.27 7.33
N TYR A 155 30.51 -3.70 8.49
CA TYR A 155 30.82 -5.08 8.81
C TYR A 155 29.96 -5.59 9.97
N ARG A 156 29.85 -6.91 10.04
CA ARG A 156 29.25 -7.64 11.14
C ARG A 156 30.14 -8.79 11.56
N ALA A 157 30.15 -9.08 12.85
CA ALA A 157 30.72 -10.30 13.44
C ALA A 157 29.77 -10.87 14.50
N ASP A 158 30.05 -12.10 14.93
CA ASP A 158 29.51 -12.63 16.19
C ASP A 158 30.13 -11.80 17.35
N LEU A 159 29.45 -11.66 18.49
CA LEU A 159 29.98 -10.90 19.66
C LEU A 159 31.33 -11.40 20.19
N ASP A 160 31.68 -12.65 19.88
CA ASP A 160 32.97 -13.26 20.20
C ASP A 160 34.09 -12.87 19.21
N GLY A 161 33.79 -12.01 18.23
CA GLY A 161 34.74 -11.52 17.22
C GLY A 161 34.92 -12.44 16.00
N ASN A 162 34.14 -13.52 15.92
CA ASN A 162 34.21 -14.51 14.84
C ASN A 162 33.28 -14.17 13.67
N LYS A 163 33.45 -14.89 12.55
CA LYS A 163 32.57 -14.80 11.35
C LYS A 163 32.38 -13.38 10.81
N ILE A 164 33.48 -12.62 10.74
CA ILE A 164 33.48 -11.27 10.19
C ILE A 164 33.01 -11.30 8.74
N ARG A 165 31.95 -10.54 8.44
CA ARG A 165 31.36 -10.40 7.11
C ARG A 165 31.11 -8.93 6.80
N ARG A 166 31.43 -8.52 5.57
CA ARG A 166 31.05 -7.20 5.05
C ARG A 166 29.59 -7.21 4.59
N ILE A 167 28.80 -6.27 5.10
CA ILE A 167 27.39 -6.06 4.75
C ILE A 167 27.27 -5.10 3.57
N LEU A 168 27.95 -3.96 3.65
CA LEU A 168 27.85 -2.88 2.68
C LEU A 168 29.25 -2.38 2.32
N ARG A 169 29.43 -2.01 1.06
CA ARG A 169 30.57 -1.22 0.58
C ARG A 169 30.01 0.00 -0.14
N SER A 170 30.38 1.19 0.28
CA SER A 170 29.96 2.45 -0.33
C SER A 170 31.14 3.25 -0.85
N THR A 171 30.88 4.03 -1.91
CA THR A 171 31.78 5.07 -2.42
C THR A 171 31.61 6.39 -1.67
N GLU A 172 30.48 6.58 -1.00
CA GLU A 172 30.20 7.76 -0.18
C GLU A 172 30.50 7.46 1.29
N LYS A 173 30.57 8.51 2.12
CA LYS A 173 31.03 8.39 3.51
C LYS A 173 29.95 7.83 4.42
N ILE A 174 30.28 6.86 5.27
CA ILE A 174 29.36 6.29 6.27
C ILE A 174 29.70 6.90 7.62
N ARG A 175 28.75 7.61 8.23
CA ARG A 175 28.98 8.37 9.46
C ARG A 175 28.79 7.53 10.71
N THR A 176 27.62 6.93 10.83
CA THR A 176 27.17 6.23 12.03
C THR A 176 26.21 5.10 11.64
N VAL A 177 26.11 4.10 12.49
CA VAL A 177 25.17 2.98 12.38
C VAL A 177 24.27 2.96 13.60
N SER A 178 23.02 2.50 13.47
CA SER A 178 22.12 2.29 14.60
C SER A 178 21.18 1.11 14.32
N LEU A 179 20.76 0.41 15.38
CA LEU A 179 20.00 -0.83 15.29
C LEU A 179 18.53 -0.65 15.66
N ASP A 180 17.63 -1.26 14.91
CA ASP A 180 16.24 -1.47 15.31
C ASP A 180 16.08 -2.91 15.80
N PHE A 181 16.13 -3.10 17.12
CA PHE A 181 16.08 -4.42 17.76
C PHE A 181 14.73 -5.12 17.59
N ILE A 182 13.64 -4.35 17.50
CA ILE A 182 12.29 -4.90 17.38
C ILE A 182 12.09 -5.48 15.97
N ASN A 183 12.54 -4.76 14.94
CA ASN A 183 12.38 -5.17 13.55
C ASN A 183 13.60 -5.89 12.97
N VAL A 184 14.65 -6.09 13.76
CA VAL A 184 15.93 -6.72 13.37
C VAL A 184 16.50 -6.07 12.10
N LYS A 185 16.63 -4.74 12.13
CA LYS A 185 17.15 -3.95 11.00
C LYS A 185 18.33 -3.08 11.38
N LEU A 186 19.25 -2.94 10.42
CA LEU A 186 20.40 -2.07 10.50
C LEU A 186 20.07 -0.77 9.76
N PHE A 187 20.37 0.37 10.38
CA PHE A 187 20.28 1.70 9.78
C PHE A 187 21.65 2.38 9.80
N TRP A 188 21.91 3.24 8.82
CA TRP A 188 23.14 4.04 8.77
C TRP A 188 22.91 5.38 8.08
N ILE A 189 23.75 6.37 8.40
CA ILE A 189 23.83 7.63 7.63
C ILE A 189 24.95 7.52 6.61
N GLN A 190 24.62 7.92 5.39
CA GLN A 190 25.51 8.05 4.26
C GLN A 190 25.60 9.52 3.83
N HIS A 191 26.80 10.04 3.67
CA HIS A 191 27.08 11.44 3.38
C HIS A 191 27.79 11.57 2.04
N ASP A 192 27.13 12.28 1.14
CA ASP A 192 27.71 12.71 -0.12
C ASP A 192 28.51 14.00 0.12
N THR A 193 29.84 13.89 0.01
CA THR A 193 30.75 15.01 0.20
C THR A 193 30.73 16.02 -0.94
N ILE A 194 30.25 15.63 -2.13
CA ILE A 194 30.19 16.50 -3.31
C ILE A 194 28.98 17.43 -3.22
N ASN A 195 27.82 16.86 -2.92
CA ASN A 195 26.56 17.60 -2.85
C ASN A 195 26.23 18.12 -1.44
N GLU A 196 27.07 17.80 -0.44
CA GLU A 196 26.89 18.11 0.99
C GLU A 196 25.55 17.64 1.61
N ILE A 197 24.93 16.61 1.02
CA ILE A 197 23.69 16.01 1.53
C ILE A 197 24.00 14.75 2.34
N SER A 198 23.17 14.43 3.32
CA SER A 198 23.25 13.16 4.05
C SER A 198 21.91 12.46 3.95
N TYR A 199 21.92 11.15 3.73
CA TYR A 199 20.72 10.35 3.69
C TYR A 199 20.90 9.05 4.44
N PHE A 200 19.81 8.39 4.81
CA PHE A 200 19.89 7.14 5.55
C PHE A 200 19.67 5.93 4.66
N GLY A 201 20.33 4.84 5.03
CA GLY A 201 20.10 3.52 4.48
C GLY A 201 19.51 2.59 5.52
N THR A 202 18.86 1.53 5.04
CA THR A 202 18.38 0.43 5.87
C THR A 202 18.61 -0.92 5.19
N SER A 203 18.87 -1.95 5.98
CA SER A 203 18.96 -3.34 5.53
C SER A 203 18.56 -4.30 6.65
N ASP A 204 18.38 -5.59 6.32
CA ASP A 204 18.45 -6.62 7.34
C ASP A 204 19.89 -6.73 7.91
N TYR A 205 20.08 -7.51 8.98
CA TYR A 205 21.40 -7.74 9.58
C TYR A 205 22.38 -8.50 8.67
N ASN A 206 21.92 -9.09 7.56
CA ASN A 206 22.76 -9.82 6.61
C ASN A 206 23.18 -8.96 5.40
N GLY A 207 22.63 -7.76 5.26
CA GLY A 207 22.84 -6.89 4.10
C GLY A 207 21.94 -7.17 2.92
N HIS A 208 20.86 -7.93 3.08
CA HIS A 208 19.83 -8.05 2.06
C HIS A 208 18.86 -6.86 2.13
N PHE A 209 18.18 -6.62 1.00
CA PHE A 209 17.15 -5.58 0.88
C PHE A 209 17.64 -4.18 1.25
N ILE A 210 18.89 -3.85 0.92
CA ILE A 210 19.46 -2.52 1.11
C ILE A 210 18.60 -1.49 0.39
N LYS A 211 18.06 -0.53 1.15
CA LYS A 211 17.27 0.59 0.63
C LYS A 211 17.87 1.90 1.12
N LEU A 212 18.02 2.86 0.20
CA LEU A 212 18.57 4.18 0.48
C LEU A 212 17.47 5.25 0.31
N TYR A 213 17.35 6.14 1.30
CA TYR A 213 16.32 7.16 1.36
C TYR A 213 16.93 8.56 1.19
N ARG A 214 17.15 8.98 -0.06
CA ARG A 214 17.82 10.25 -0.43
C ARG A 214 17.01 11.54 -0.14
N GLN A 215 15.97 11.47 0.69
CA GLN A 215 15.10 12.62 1.00
C GLN A 215 15.64 13.54 2.11
N MET A 216 16.65 13.09 2.85
CA MET A 216 17.34 13.97 3.80
C MET A 216 18.25 14.90 2.98
N GLU A 217 17.80 16.13 2.71
CA GLU A 217 18.55 17.13 1.94
C GLU A 217 19.53 17.94 2.82
N ARG A 218 19.92 17.39 3.97
CA ARG A 218 20.71 18.10 4.99
C ARG A 218 21.77 17.21 5.60
N LYS A 219 22.83 17.85 6.10
CA LYS A 219 23.95 17.17 6.73
C LYS A 219 23.61 16.71 8.15
N ALA A 220 23.52 15.41 8.34
CA ALA A 220 23.23 14.75 9.61
C ALA A 220 24.53 14.19 10.22
N TYR A 221 24.73 14.36 11.53
CA TYR A 221 25.95 13.85 12.21
C TYR A 221 25.75 12.46 12.78
N ASP A 222 24.70 12.30 13.58
CA ASP A 222 24.41 11.05 14.28
C ASP A 222 22.95 10.63 14.10
N ILE A 223 22.65 9.35 14.31
CA ILE A 223 21.34 8.72 14.12
C ILE A 223 21.01 7.79 15.27
N PHE A 224 19.79 7.87 15.77
CA PHE A 224 19.28 6.93 16.75
C PHE A 224 17.86 6.49 16.38
N ILE A 225 17.64 5.17 16.34
CA ILE A 225 16.34 4.59 15.99
C ILE A 225 15.55 4.23 17.24
N PHE A 226 14.31 4.72 17.36
CA PHE A 226 13.38 4.33 18.41
C PHE A 226 11.92 4.43 17.94
N GLY A 227 11.13 3.38 18.20
CA GLY A 227 9.77 3.26 17.67
C GLY A 227 9.77 3.36 16.14
N ASP A 228 8.87 4.15 15.57
CA ASP A 228 8.81 4.40 14.12
C ASP A 228 9.64 5.60 13.65
N HIS A 229 10.53 6.10 14.51
CA HIS A 229 11.23 7.35 14.28
C HIS A 229 12.75 7.18 14.20
N ILE A 230 13.34 8.06 13.39
CA ILE A 230 14.76 8.36 13.32
C ILE A 230 14.98 9.69 14.02
N TYR A 231 15.86 9.71 15.01
CA TYR A 231 16.34 10.92 15.64
C TYR A 231 17.73 11.22 15.11
N TYR A 232 17.98 12.45 14.65
CA TYR A 232 19.28 12.84 14.11
C TYR A 232 19.59 14.31 14.37
N SER A 233 20.88 14.63 14.45
CA SER A 233 21.39 16.00 14.64
C SER A 233 21.57 16.70 13.29
N ASP A 234 20.93 17.85 13.11
CA ASP A 234 21.14 18.71 11.93
C ASP A 234 22.33 19.65 12.16
N SER A 235 23.44 19.35 11.49
CA SER A 235 24.68 20.12 11.58
C SER A 235 24.57 21.56 11.08
N ARG A 236 23.58 21.90 10.26
CA ARG A 236 23.43 23.27 9.74
C ARG A 236 22.70 24.16 10.74
N THR A 237 21.71 23.60 11.43
CA THR A 237 20.84 24.36 12.34
C THR A 237 21.16 24.17 13.82
N GLY A 238 21.97 23.16 14.16
CA GLY A 238 22.25 22.79 15.55
C GLY A 238 21.01 22.27 16.28
N THR A 239 20.03 21.74 15.55
CA THR A 239 18.78 21.20 16.11
C THR A 239 18.77 19.67 16.06
N ILE A 240 17.97 19.07 16.95
CA ILE A 240 17.65 17.64 16.86
C ILE A 240 16.38 17.51 16.03
N ARG A 241 16.35 16.56 15.11
CA ARG A 241 15.20 16.33 14.23
C ARG A 241 14.74 14.90 14.38
N ARG A 242 13.42 14.71 14.27
CA ARG A 242 12.75 13.43 14.30
C ARG A 242 12.04 13.22 12.97
N ALA A 243 12.35 12.15 12.25
CA ALA A 243 11.70 11.79 10.98
C ALA A 243 11.15 10.37 11.04
N ASN A 244 10.21 10.02 10.17
CA ASN A 244 9.70 8.65 10.06
C ASN A 244 10.76 7.71 9.44
N LYS A 245 11.01 6.56 10.05
CA LYS A 245 12.09 5.63 9.61
C LYS A 245 11.81 4.88 8.30
N TYR A 246 10.56 4.82 7.85
CA TYR A 246 10.17 4.12 6.63
C TYR A 246 10.06 5.02 5.41
N SER A 247 9.86 6.32 5.61
CA SER A 247 9.69 7.30 4.54
C SER A 247 10.82 8.33 4.48
N GLY A 248 11.43 8.68 5.63
CA GLY A 248 12.30 9.84 5.75
C GLY A 248 11.57 11.18 5.81
N LYS A 249 10.23 11.17 5.87
CA LYS A 249 9.35 12.35 5.94
C LYS A 249 8.90 12.64 7.37
N ASP A 250 7.94 13.55 7.53
CA ASP A 250 7.33 13.92 8.82
C ASP A 250 8.33 14.49 9.83
N ILE A 251 9.20 15.35 9.32
CA ILE A 251 10.34 15.89 10.07
C ILE A 251 9.85 16.89 11.12
N VAL A 252 9.91 16.49 12.39
CA VAL A 252 9.70 17.36 13.55
C VAL A 252 11.04 17.92 14.01
N VAL A 253 11.09 19.23 14.26
CA VAL A 253 12.30 19.92 14.75
C VAL A 253 12.18 20.13 16.26
N ILE A 254 13.12 19.58 17.01
CA ILE A 254 13.27 19.76 18.45
C ILE A 254 14.27 20.91 18.66
N ASN A 255 13.73 22.07 19.04
CA ASN A 255 14.54 23.27 19.25
C ASN A 255 15.31 23.19 20.56
N LEU A 256 16.63 23.33 20.48
CA LEU A 256 17.49 23.43 21.65
C LEU A 256 17.51 24.88 22.15
N LYS A 257 17.63 25.05 23.48
CA LYS A 257 17.72 26.39 24.11
C LYS A 257 18.91 27.20 23.59
N GLN A 258 19.97 26.53 23.15
CA GLN A 258 21.14 27.13 22.52
C GLN A 258 21.45 26.36 21.21
N PRO A 259 21.42 27.01 20.03
CA PRO A 259 21.70 26.36 18.75
C PRO A 259 23.20 26.13 18.50
N PHE A 260 24.07 26.76 19.31
CA PHE A 260 25.52 26.55 19.28
C PHE A 260 26.02 26.27 20.69
N PRO A 261 26.97 25.35 20.87
CA PRO A 261 27.60 24.45 19.88
C PRO A 261 26.65 23.35 19.35
N GLN A 262 27.03 22.67 18.27
CA GLN A 262 26.21 21.61 17.65
C GLN A 262 26.18 20.34 18.52
N SER A 263 25.04 19.64 18.56
CA SER A 263 24.96 18.34 19.22
C SER A 263 25.70 17.28 18.41
N THR A 264 26.60 16.52 19.04
CA THR A 264 27.44 15.54 18.33
C THR A 264 26.84 14.14 18.36
N GLU A 265 26.49 13.63 19.53
CA GLU A 265 25.92 12.30 19.75
C GLU A 265 24.52 12.41 20.34
N ILE A 266 23.60 11.53 19.94
CA ILE A 266 22.21 11.51 20.40
C ILE A 266 21.77 10.09 20.76
N LEU A 267 21.15 9.95 21.93
CA LEU A 267 20.55 8.70 22.40
C LEU A 267 19.08 8.93 22.76
N VAL A 268 18.24 7.92 22.49
CA VAL A 268 16.92 7.80 23.11
C VAL A 268 17.00 6.79 24.25
N VAL A 269 16.76 7.24 25.48
CA VAL A 269 16.81 6.41 26.68
C VAL A 269 15.42 5.85 26.97
N HIS A 270 15.29 4.53 26.87
CA HIS A 270 14.05 3.80 27.15
C HIS A 270 14.33 2.30 27.40
N PRO A 271 13.59 1.60 28.28
CA PRO A 271 13.84 0.18 28.54
C PRO A 271 13.69 -0.71 27.30
N LEU A 272 12.75 -0.39 26.40
CA LEU A 272 12.57 -1.17 25.15
C LEU A 272 13.74 -1.11 24.18
N LYS A 273 14.70 -0.19 24.38
CA LYS A 273 15.91 -0.11 23.59
C LYS A 273 17.07 -0.93 24.21
N GLN A 274 16.88 -1.46 25.42
CA GLN A 274 17.80 -2.39 26.09
C GLN A 274 17.03 -3.51 26.79
N ILE A 275 16.48 -4.42 25.99
CA ILE A 275 15.70 -5.57 26.48
C ILE A 275 16.66 -6.56 27.16
N GLY A 276 16.40 -6.93 28.42
CA GLY A 276 17.25 -7.84 29.20
C GLY A 276 16.93 -9.33 29.00
N LYS A 277 17.89 -10.22 29.31
CA LYS A 277 17.71 -11.68 29.38
C LYS A 277 17.56 -12.14 30.84
N ARG A 278 16.58 -13.00 31.13
CA ARG A 278 16.72 -14.10 32.11
C ARG A 278 16.84 -15.41 31.34
N MET A 279 17.99 -16.06 31.45
CA MET A 279 18.23 -17.38 30.84
C MET A 279 18.84 -18.33 31.87
N ASP A 280 18.56 -19.62 31.73
CA ASP A 280 19.16 -20.69 32.53
C ASP A 280 20.66 -20.85 32.20
N SER A 281 21.36 -21.69 32.98
CA SER A 281 22.79 -21.98 32.81
C SER A 281 23.19 -22.55 31.43
N LYS A 282 22.22 -22.84 30.55
CA LYS A 282 22.41 -23.34 29.19
C LYS A 282 21.98 -22.34 28.11
N GLY A 283 21.55 -21.13 28.48
CA GLY A 283 21.13 -20.08 27.54
C GLY A 283 19.72 -20.29 26.97
N LEU A 284 18.86 -21.01 27.70
CA LEU A 284 17.44 -21.14 27.38
C LEU A 284 16.60 -20.21 28.28
N ASP A 285 15.48 -19.74 27.76
CA ASP A 285 14.54 -18.93 28.54
C ASP A 285 14.05 -19.67 29.80
N VAL A 286 14.07 -18.98 30.95
CA VAL A 286 13.54 -19.55 32.19
C VAL A 286 12.04 -19.34 32.18
N ASN A 287 11.28 -20.42 32.05
CA ASN A 287 9.82 -20.31 32.11
C ASN A 287 9.35 -20.04 33.54
N GLU A 288 9.18 -18.76 33.89
CA GLU A 288 8.73 -18.35 35.22
C GLU A 288 7.35 -18.92 35.57
N CYS A 289 6.43 -18.93 34.59
CA CYS A 289 5.09 -19.49 34.77
C CYS A 289 5.08 -21.01 35.04
N ALA A 290 6.16 -21.73 34.73
CA ALA A 290 6.29 -23.16 35.00
C ALA A 290 6.82 -23.49 36.40
N LEU A 291 7.48 -22.53 37.07
CA LEU A 291 8.05 -22.72 38.42
C LEU A 291 7.04 -22.33 39.52
N TRP A 292 6.33 -21.21 39.34
CA TRP A 292 5.24 -20.75 40.21
C TRP A 292 4.39 -19.73 39.45
N ASN A 293 3.12 -19.49 39.83
CA ASN A 293 2.30 -18.48 39.14
C ASN A 293 2.75 -17.02 39.41
N HIS A 294 3.86 -16.83 40.13
CA HIS A 294 4.50 -15.55 40.45
C HIS A 294 3.57 -14.43 40.99
N GLY A 295 2.51 -14.84 41.69
CA GLY A 295 1.49 -13.96 42.26
C GLY A 295 0.40 -13.54 41.28
N CYS A 296 0.38 -14.06 40.04
CA CYS A 296 -0.77 -13.98 39.15
C CYS A 296 -1.93 -14.79 39.73
N THR A 297 -3.14 -14.28 39.61
CA THR A 297 -4.32 -14.94 40.22
C THR A 297 -4.91 -16.01 39.32
N LEU A 298 -5.10 -15.72 38.02
CA LEU A 298 -5.76 -16.65 37.09
C LEU A 298 -4.92 -17.04 35.86
N GLY A 299 -4.07 -16.16 35.31
CA GLY A 299 -3.25 -16.48 34.13
C GLY A 299 -1.84 -15.90 34.21
N CYS A 300 -0.87 -16.65 33.68
CA CYS A 300 0.54 -16.26 33.56
C CYS A 300 1.03 -16.67 32.18
N VAL A 301 1.68 -15.74 31.47
CA VAL A 301 2.30 -15.98 30.17
C VAL A 301 3.78 -15.70 30.27
N ASN A 302 4.57 -16.70 29.89
CA ASN A 302 6.01 -16.64 29.88
C ASN A 302 6.51 -16.01 28.58
N ILE A 303 7.49 -15.12 28.68
CA ILE A 303 8.17 -14.49 27.54
C ILE A 303 9.68 -14.60 27.73
N PRO A 304 10.48 -14.60 26.65
CA PRO A 304 11.93 -14.65 26.76
C PRO A 304 12.49 -13.61 27.73
N GLY A 305 12.92 -14.06 28.91
CA GLY A 305 13.51 -13.27 29.98
C GLY A 305 12.54 -12.65 31.00
N SER A 306 11.22 -12.93 30.95
CA SER A 306 10.23 -12.38 31.89
C SER A 306 8.86 -13.12 31.83
N TYR A 307 7.88 -12.65 32.60
CA TYR A 307 6.48 -13.10 32.53
C TYR A 307 5.50 -11.93 32.72
N TYR A 308 4.26 -12.13 32.29
CA TYR A 308 3.16 -11.22 32.62
C TYR A 308 1.89 -11.98 32.98
N CYS A 309 1.07 -11.39 33.84
CA CYS A 309 -0.21 -11.98 34.23
C CYS A 309 -1.28 -11.68 33.18
N THR A 310 -2.13 -12.66 32.90
CA THR A 310 -3.30 -12.53 32.04
C THR A 310 -4.55 -12.96 32.80
N CYS A 311 -5.71 -12.49 32.37
CA CYS A 311 -6.99 -12.90 32.94
C CYS A 311 -7.81 -13.66 31.89
N PRO A 312 -8.53 -14.72 32.31
CA PRO A 312 -9.44 -15.43 31.42
C PRO A 312 -10.60 -14.53 30.99
N LYS A 313 -11.27 -14.90 29.90
CA LYS A 313 -12.40 -14.17 29.35
C LYS A 313 -13.49 -13.96 30.43
N GLY A 314 -13.89 -12.71 30.64
CA GLY A 314 -14.82 -12.31 31.71
C GLY A 314 -14.15 -11.80 32.99
N PHE A 315 -12.82 -11.66 33.01
CA PHE A 315 -12.08 -11.11 34.14
C PHE A 315 -11.14 -9.99 33.67
N ILE A 316 -10.95 -8.95 34.48
CA ILE A 316 -9.99 -7.86 34.27
C ILE A 316 -8.80 -7.98 35.20
N LEU A 317 -7.61 -7.63 34.69
CA LEU A 317 -6.42 -7.50 35.52
C LEU A 317 -6.45 -6.16 36.23
N LEU A 318 -6.48 -6.18 37.56
CA LEU A 318 -6.48 -4.99 38.40
C LEU A 318 -5.15 -4.23 38.30
N SER A 319 -5.11 -3.00 38.81
CA SER A 319 -3.96 -2.08 38.72
C SER A 319 -2.67 -2.62 39.35
N ASP A 320 -2.75 -3.67 40.17
CA ASP A 320 -1.61 -4.38 40.73
C ASP A 320 -0.88 -5.30 39.71
N LYS A 321 -1.43 -5.40 38.49
CA LYS A 321 -0.94 -6.22 37.37
C LYS A 321 -0.84 -7.73 37.72
N LYS A 322 -1.59 -8.18 38.72
CA LYS A 322 -1.51 -9.55 39.26
C LYS A 322 -2.87 -10.16 39.57
N THR A 323 -3.82 -9.34 40.01
CA THR A 323 -5.13 -9.81 40.47
C THR A 323 -6.15 -9.74 39.37
N CYS A 324 -6.82 -10.87 39.10
CA CYS A 324 -7.91 -10.93 38.15
C CYS A 324 -9.25 -10.79 38.89
N TYR A 325 -10.08 -9.86 38.47
CA TYR A 325 -11.40 -9.60 39.03
C TYR A 325 -12.50 -9.87 38.00
N GLU A 326 -13.60 -10.48 38.41
CA GLU A 326 -14.70 -10.85 37.52
C GLU A 326 -15.47 -9.60 37.05
N LEU A 327 -15.66 -9.49 35.73
CA LEU A 327 -16.47 -8.42 35.13
C LEU A 327 -17.96 -8.69 35.38
N ILE A 328 -18.55 -7.93 36.31
CA ILE A 328 -20.00 -7.82 36.44
C ILE A 328 -20.44 -6.63 35.59
N SER A 329 -21.24 -6.91 34.54
CA SER A 329 -21.81 -5.87 33.67
C SER A 329 -22.73 -4.93 34.46
N CYS A 330 -22.60 -3.61 34.25
CA CYS A 330 -23.36 -2.64 35.04
C CYS A 330 -24.86 -2.72 34.78
N SER A 331 -25.68 -2.53 35.83
CA SER A 331 -27.12 -2.37 35.67
C SER A 331 -27.47 -1.05 34.97
N SER A 332 -28.28 -1.15 33.92
CA SER A 332 -28.43 -0.25 32.77
C SER A 332 -28.98 1.17 32.98
N ASN A 333 -29.06 1.70 34.19
CA ASN A 333 -29.85 2.94 34.41
C ASN A 333 -29.06 4.25 34.56
N TYR A 334 -27.73 4.28 34.68
CA TYR A 334 -27.03 5.56 34.94
C TYR A 334 -25.63 5.76 34.32
N ILE A 335 -25.20 4.98 33.32
CA ILE A 335 -23.85 5.15 32.74
C ILE A 335 -23.85 5.00 31.22
N HIS A 336 -23.55 6.09 30.52
CA HIS A 336 -23.37 6.14 29.07
C HIS A 336 -21.88 5.94 28.70
N CYS A 337 -21.35 4.72 28.85
CA CYS A 337 -20.02 4.39 28.32
C CYS A 337 -20.09 4.24 26.80
N SER A 338 -19.07 4.69 26.05
CA SER A 338 -19.06 4.58 24.59
C SER A 338 -18.73 3.20 24.06
N TYR A 339 -18.17 2.32 24.90
CA TYR A 339 -17.81 0.96 24.52
C TYR A 339 -18.35 -0.06 25.51
N ASP A 340 -17.73 -0.19 26.69
CA ASP A 340 -18.13 -1.18 27.68
C ASP A 340 -17.99 -0.65 29.11
N CYS A 341 -18.61 -1.32 30.08
CA CYS A 341 -18.62 -0.91 31.49
C CYS A 341 -18.48 -2.10 32.44
N GLY A 342 -17.93 -1.87 33.64
CA GLY A 342 -17.88 -2.89 34.69
C GLY A 342 -18.04 -2.30 36.09
N GLU A 343 -18.73 -3.04 36.94
CA GLU A 343 -18.87 -2.71 38.36
C GLU A 343 -17.63 -3.16 39.14
N THR A 344 -17.01 -2.23 39.86
CA THR A 344 -15.91 -2.51 40.79
C THR A 344 -16.29 -2.12 42.22
N PRO A 345 -15.57 -2.60 43.26
CA PRO A 345 -15.81 -2.19 44.64
C PRO A 345 -15.69 -0.68 44.90
N GLU A 346 -14.98 0.05 44.02
CA GLU A 346 -14.80 1.50 44.08
C GLU A 346 -15.85 2.27 43.24
N GLY A 347 -16.73 1.56 42.53
CA GLY A 347 -17.76 2.11 41.65
C GLY A 347 -17.67 1.59 40.22
N PRO A 348 -18.61 1.98 39.34
CA PRO A 348 -18.64 1.52 37.97
C PRO A 348 -17.69 2.32 37.07
N ILE A 349 -16.93 1.63 36.22
CA ILE A 349 -15.92 2.20 35.34
C ILE A 349 -16.19 1.83 33.88
N CYS A 350 -15.87 2.73 32.95
CA CYS A 350 -15.95 2.48 31.52
C CYS A 350 -14.62 1.97 30.97
N PHE A 351 -14.67 1.07 29.99
CA PHE A 351 -13.51 0.50 29.33
C PHE A 351 -13.51 0.83 27.84
N CYS A 352 -12.31 0.85 27.27
CA CYS A 352 -12.10 1.05 25.84
C CYS A 352 -11.44 -0.19 25.21
N PRO A 353 -11.73 -0.46 23.93
CA PRO A 353 -11.10 -1.56 23.21
C PRO A 353 -9.58 -1.31 23.08
N GLU A 354 -8.83 -2.39 22.97
CA GLU A 354 -7.37 -2.37 22.85
C GLU A 354 -6.92 -1.45 21.70
N GLY A 355 -6.00 -0.51 21.96
CA GLY A 355 -5.59 0.52 20.99
C GLY A 355 -6.42 1.81 20.98
N SER A 356 -7.34 1.98 21.95
CA SER A 356 -8.07 3.23 22.18
C SER A 356 -8.05 3.62 23.65
N VAL A 357 -8.25 4.91 23.92
CA VAL A 357 -8.06 5.49 25.26
C VAL A 357 -9.34 6.17 25.71
N LEU A 358 -9.67 5.96 26.98
CA LEU A 358 -10.80 6.60 27.64
C LEU A 358 -10.49 8.10 27.82
N GLN A 359 -11.38 8.94 27.33
CA GLN A 359 -11.29 10.38 27.40
C GLN A 359 -11.48 10.88 28.83
N ALA A 360 -11.15 12.16 29.05
CA ALA A 360 -11.22 12.82 30.35
C ALA A 360 -12.62 12.83 30.98
N ASP A 361 -13.68 12.59 30.20
CA ASP A 361 -15.05 12.42 30.69
C ASP A 361 -15.30 11.07 31.38
N GLY A 362 -14.32 10.17 31.36
CA GLY A 362 -14.39 8.83 31.97
C GLY A 362 -15.39 7.91 31.29
N LYS A 363 -15.89 8.26 30.09
CA LYS A 363 -16.99 7.56 29.42
C LYS A 363 -16.71 7.27 27.95
N THR A 364 -15.99 8.16 27.26
CA THR A 364 -15.88 8.12 25.80
C THR A 364 -14.51 7.60 25.38
N CYS A 365 -14.44 6.71 24.40
CA CYS A 365 -13.21 6.12 23.89
C CYS A 365 -12.77 6.82 22.61
N SER A 366 -11.48 7.09 22.47
CA SER A 366 -10.89 7.61 21.24
C SER A 366 -9.61 6.88 20.85
N GLY A 367 -9.48 6.54 19.58
CA GLY A 367 -8.36 5.79 19.00
C GLY A 367 -8.80 5.09 17.72
N CYS A 368 -7.90 4.47 16.95
CA CYS A 368 -8.35 3.80 15.72
C CYS A 368 -9.30 2.62 15.98
N THR A 369 -9.20 2.01 17.16
CA THR A 369 -10.09 0.92 17.57
C THR A 369 -11.31 1.40 18.35
N SER A 370 -11.43 2.71 18.63
CA SER A 370 -12.65 3.24 19.23
C SER A 370 -13.82 3.17 18.23
N PRO A 371 -15.07 3.18 18.70
CA PRO A 371 -16.24 3.13 17.83
C PRO A 371 -16.30 4.23 16.76
N ASP A 372 -15.63 5.36 16.98
CA ASP A 372 -15.56 6.48 16.05
C ASP A 372 -14.34 6.46 15.10
N ASN A 373 -13.55 5.38 15.08
CA ASN A 373 -12.37 5.19 14.21
C ASN A 373 -11.34 6.32 14.35
N GLY A 374 -11.11 6.82 15.57
CA GLY A 374 -10.24 7.97 15.83
C GLY A 374 -10.77 9.27 15.18
N ALA A 375 -12.05 9.33 14.87
CA ALA A 375 -12.64 10.34 14.02
C ALA A 375 -12.10 10.42 12.58
N CYS A 376 -11.41 9.38 12.11
CA CYS A 376 -11.01 9.23 10.71
C CYS A 376 -12.16 8.69 9.88
N SER A 377 -12.32 9.26 8.70
CA SER A 377 -13.42 8.90 7.81
C SER A 377 -13.25 7.60 7.03
N GLN A 378 -12.01 7.13 6.89
CA GLN A 378 -11.67 5.91 6.15
C GLN A 378 -10.61 5.12 6.92
N ILE A 379 -9.34 5.37 6.64
CA ILE A 379 -8.22 4.66 7.26
C ILE A 379 -7.82 5.42 8.52
N CYS A 380 -7.78 4.73 9.65
CA CYS A 380 -7.13 5.23 10.86
C CYS A 380 -5.88 4.39 11.11
N THR A 381 -4.72 5.03 11.09
CA THR A 381 -3.44 4.41 11.43
C THR A 381 -3.01 4.86 12.81
N SER A 382 -3.06 3.93 13.77
CA SER A 382 -2.63 4.20 15.14
C SER A 382 -1.12 4.41 15.17
N MET A 383 -0.68 5.56 15.65
CA MET A 383 0.74 5.89 15.84
C MET A 383 1.18 5.62 17.29
N SER A 384 0.24 5.69 18.24
CA SER A 384 0.38 5.31 19.64
C SER A 384 -1.02 5.01 20.23
N PRO A 385 -1.17 4.60 21.51
CA PRO A 385 -2.48 4.42 22.14
C PRO A 385 -3.35 5.69 22.17
N ILE A 386 -2.73 6.87 22.14
CA ILE A 386 -3.41 8.18 22.21
C ILE A 386 -3.30 9.01 20.93
N THR A 387 -2.51 8.60 19.93
CA THR A 387 -2.31 9.34 18.67
C THR A 387 -2.49 8.45 17.45
N TRP A 388 -3.12 9.00 16.43
CA TRP A 388 -3.40 8.31 15.18
C TRP A 388 -3.54 9.33 14.05
N ASP A 389 -3.25 8.88 12.84
CA ASP A 389 -3.41 9.67 11.63
C ASP A 389 -4.48 9.07 10.73
N CYS A 390 -5.18 9.93 10.00
CA CYS A 390 -6.20 9.52 9.05
C CYS A 390 -5.62 9.44 7.64
N GLY A 391 -5.84 8.31 6.98
CA GLY A 391 -5.50 8.06 5.59
C GLY A 391 -6.74 7.85 4.73
N CYS A 392 -6.55 7.98 3.43
CA CYS A 392 -7.60 7.79 2.44
C CYS A 392 -7.29 6.59 1.54
N PHE A 393 -8.32 5.88 1.09
CA PHE A 393 -8.16 4.83 0.09
C PHE A 393 -7.73 5.42 -1.26
N PRO A 394 -7.07 4.65 -2.14
CA PRO A 394 -6.65 5.12 -3.46
C PRO A 394 -7.80 5.79 -4.24
N GLY A 395 -7.56 7.02 -4.73
CA GLY A 395 -8.54 7.84 -5.44
C GLY A 395 -9.29 8.88 -4.57
N TYR A 396 -9.08 8.86 -3.25
CA TYR A 396 -9.55 9.87 -2.31
C TYR A 396 -8.39 10.73 -1.80
N ASP A 397 -8.63 12.03 -1.66
CA ASP A 397 -7.70 13.00 -1.08
C ASP A 397 -8.14 13.41 0.33
N LEU A 398 -7.15 13.47 1.22
CA LEU A 398 -7.35 13.92 2.60
C LEU A 398 -7.65 15.42 2.61
N GLN A 399 -8.78 15.78 3.20
CA GLN A 399 -9.26 17.15 3.30
C GLN A 399 -8.45 17.95 4.32
N GLU A 400 -8.60 19.28 4.29
CA GLU A 400 -7.81 20.20 5.14
C GLU A 400 -7.89 19.91 6.64
N ASP A 401 -9.00 19.32 7.09
CA ASP A 401 -9.20 18.92 8.48
C ASP A 401 -8.41 17.69 8.92
N LYS A 402 -7.67 17.05 8.00
CA LYS A 402 -6.86 15.85 8.19
C LYS A 402 -7.64 14.65 8.74
N ARG A 403 -8.96 14.63 8.58
CA ARG A 403 -9.85 13.56 9.07
C ARG A 403 -10.76 13.00 7.99
N HIS A 404 -11.19 13.85 7.05
CA HIS A 404 -12.11 13.50 6.00
C HIS A 404 -11.40 13.24 4.67
N CYS A 405 -11.97 12.34 3.88
CA CYS A 405 -11.43 11.87 2.61
C CYS A 405 -12.49 12.06 1.52
N ALA A 406 -12.20 12.91 0.53
CA ALA A 406 -13.12 13.17 -0.57
C ALA A 406 -12.51 12.74 -1.90
N ALA A 407 -13.33 12.24 -2.82
CA ALA A 407 -12.85 11.76 -4.09
C ALA A 407 -12.39 12.91 -5.01
N LEU A 408 -11.33 12.65 -5.78
CA LEU A 408 -10.72 13.59 -6.73
C LEU A 408 -11.63 13.97 -7.93
N SER A 409 -12.75 13.26 -8.16
CA SER A 409 -13.62 13.46 -9.34
C SER A 409 -15.07 13.78 -8.98
N ASN A 410 -15.77 14.52 -9.84
CA ASN A 410 -17.15 14.94 -9.60
C ASN A 410 -18.09 13.73 -9.48
N THR A 411 -18.67 13.56 -8.29
CA THR A 411 -19.67 12.50 -8.02
C THR A 411 -20.99 12.85 -8.69
N THR A 412 -21.50 11.96 -9.54
CA THR A 412 -22.83 12.11 -10.15
C THR A 412 -23.82 11.19 -9.45
N LEU A 413 -24.86 11.77 -8.86
CA LEU A 413 -25.97 11.02 -8.30
C LEU A 413 -27.06 10.84 -9.38
N LEU A 414 -27.28 9.62 -9.84
CA LEU A 414 -28.37 9.32 -10.75
C LEU A 414 -29.63 8.98 -9.96
N THR A 415 -30.71 9.70 -10.26
CA THR A 415 -32.05 9.32 -9.84
C THR A 415 -32.87 8.94 -11.05
N THR A 416 -33.81 8.04 -10.85
CA THR A 416 -34.62 7.49 -11.93
C THR A 416 -35.55 8.47 -12.64
N ASN A 417 -35.73 9.67 -12.08
CA ASN A 417 -36.53 10.74 -12.68
C ASN A 417 -35.70 11.74 -13.53
N SER A 418 -34.37 11.59 -13.61
CA SER A 418 -33.49 12.55 -14.29
C SER A 418 -33.24 12.26 -15.78
N LEU A 419 -33.76 11.15 -16.33
CA LEU A 419 -33.74 10.85 -17.76
C LEU A 419 -35.06 11.36 -18.38
N ARG A 420 -35.00 12.23 -19.41
CA ARG A 420 -36.19 12.87 -20.02
C ARG A 420 -37.20 11.82 -20.59
N PRO A 421 -38.52 12.11 -20.60
CA PRO A 421 -39.61 11.18 -20.27
C PRO A 421 -40.27 10.49 -21.50
N PRO A 422 -41.14 9.46 -21.34
CA PRO A 422 -41.88 9.06 -20.14
C PRO A 422 -41.55 7.64 -19.71
N ILE A 423 -40.54 7.45 -18.85
CA ILE A 423 -40.21 6.12 -18.36
C ILE A 423 -39.90 6.21 -16.87
N ILE A 424 -40.75 5.60 -16.05
CA ILE A 424 -40.53 5.48 -14.62
C ILE A 424 -39.49 4.38 -14.43
N ILE A 425 -38.23 4.78 -14.36
CA ILE A 425 -37.13 3.87 -14.06
C ILE A 425 -37.20 3.60 -12.54
N TYR A 426 -36.95 2.37 -12.07
CA TYR A 426 -37.02 2.10 -10.64
C TYR A 426 -35.65 1.97 -9.97
N LYS A 427 -34.64 1.39 -10.64
CA LYS A 427 -33.28 1.25 -10.07
C LYS A 427 -32.17 1.27 -11.11
N PRO A 428 -31.29 2.29 -11.19
CA PRO A 428 -30.14 2.28 -12.11
C PRO A 428 -28.91 1.62 -11.45
N LEU A 429 -28.05 0.94 -12.22
CA LEU A 429 -26.85 0.23 -11.71
C LEU A 429 -25.70 0.25 -12.73
N VAL A 430 -24.57 0.93 -12.44
CA VAL A 430 -23.47 1.13 -13.42
C VAL A 430 -22.39 0.03 -13.39
N PHE A 431 -21.97 -0.45 -14.57
CA PHE A 431 -20.78 -1.27 -14.85
C PHE A 431 -20.20 -0.88 -16.22
N PHE A 432 -18.91 -0.52 -16.33
CA PHE A 432 -18.26 -0.13 -17.60
C PHE A 432 -19.11 0.86 -18.44
N LEU A 433 -19.57 1.97 -17.83
CA LEU A 433 -20.42 2.98 -18.47
C LEU A 433 -21.84 2.50 -18.89
N GLN A 434 -22.26 1.29 -18.50
CA GLN A 434 -23.61 0.74 -18.73
C GLN A 434 -24.46 0.71 -17.46
N ILE A 435 -25.69 1.21 -17.51
CA ILE A 435 -26.72 1.14 -16.46
C ILE A 435 -27.66 -0.05 -16.66
N TYR A 436 -27.85 -0.87 -15.63
CA TYR A 436 -28.92 -1.87 -15.56
C TYR A 436 -30.10 -1.31 -14.78
N PHE A 437 -31.32 -1.52 -15.28
CA PHE A 437 -32.52 -1.09 -14.58
C PHE A 437 -33.74 -1.97 -14.86
N THR A 438 -34.63 -2.05 -13.87
CA THR A 438 -35.89 -2.79 -13.99
C THR A 438 -37.04 -1.85 -14.36
N HIS A 439 -37.84 -2.29 -15.33
CA HIS A 439 -39.08 -1.63 -15.71
C HIS A 439 -40.26 -2.39 -15.12
N THR A 440 -41.01 -1.76 -14.21
CA THR A 440 -42.09 -2.43 -13.47
C THR A 440 -43.28 -2.78 -14.35
N ASP A 441 -43.55 -2.00 -15.39
CA ASP A 441 -44.72 -2.24 -16.25
C ASP A 441 -44.41 -3.27 -17.35
N LEU A 442 -43.13 -3.51 -17.66
CA LEU A 442 -42.69 -4.46 -18.69
C LEU A 442 -42.17 -5.77 -18.08
N ASN A 443 -42.02 -5.86 -16.76
CA ASN A 443 -41.35 -6.96 -16.04
C ASN A 443 -40.02 -7.39 -16.70
N CYS A 444 -39.28 -6.40 -17.22
CA CYS A 444 -37.99 -6.61 -17.87
C CYS A 444 -36.90 -5.83 -17.14
N THR A 445 -35.76 -6.49 -16.96
CA THR A 445 -34.48 -5.87 -16.66
C THR A 445 -33.80 -5.54 -17.97
N GLU A 446 -33.39 -4.30 -18.12
CA GLU A 446 -32.76 -3.75 -19.31
C GLU A 446 -31.38 -3.17 -18.94
N ARG A 447 -30.52 -3.03 -19.93
CA ARG A 447 -29.25 -2.32 -19.82
C ARG A 447 -29.15 -1.24 -20.89
N SER A 448 -28.49 -0.14 -20.62
CA SER A 448 -28.15 0.90 -21.61
C SER A 448 -26.84 1.58 -21.22
N ASP A 449 -26.25 2.38 -22.09
CA ASP A 449 -25.15 3.26 -21.72
C ASP A 449 -25.64 4.41 -20.80
N LEU A 450 -24.71 5.10 -20.13
CA LEU A 450 -25.00 6.22 -19.22
C LEU A 450 -25.75 7.38 -19.87
N ASP A 451 -25.57 7.59 -21.17
CA ASP A 451 -26.27 8.59 -21.98
C ASP A 451 -27.65 8.10 -22.47
N GLY A 452 -28.01 6.84 -22.17
CA GLY A 452 -29.26 6.19 -22.55
C GLY A 452 -29.21 5.51 -23.92
N THR A 453 -28.07 5.49 -24.60
CA THR A 453 -27.89 4.79 -25.88
C THR A 453 -27.66 3.28 -25.66
N ASN A 454 -27.64 2.48 -26.74
CA ASN A 454 -27.37 1.03 -26.70
C ASN A 454 -28.26 0.25 -25.70
N ARG A 455 -29.56 0.55 -25.72
CA ARG A 455 -30.54 -0.06 -24.81
C ARG A 455 -30.93 -1.47 -25.25
N GLU A 456 -30.78 -2.43 -24.35
CA GLU A 456 -31.01 -3.85 -24.58
C GLU A 456 -31.82 -4.49 -23.45
N LYS A 457 -32.67 -5.47 -23.78
CA LYS A 457 -33.39 -6.28 -22.80
C LYS A 457 -32.52 -7.46 -22.36
N VAL A 458 -32.36 -7.64 -21.06
CA VAL A 458 -31.46 -8.66 -20.47
C VAL A 458 -32.27 -9.83 -19.90
N VAL A 459 -33.20 -9.55 -18.98
CA VAL A 459 -34.05 -10.57 -18.35
C VAL A 459 -35.48 -10.08 -18.40
N CYS A 460 -36.35 -10.78 -19.13
CA CYS A 460 -37.79 -10.54 -19.12
C CYS A 460 -38.49 -11.73 -18.49
N ASP A 461 -39.32 -11.48 -17.47
CA ASP A 461 -40.06 -12.52 -16.77
C ASP A 461 -41.56 -12.24 -16.85
N THR A 462 -42.31 -13.17 -17.42
CA THR A 462 -43.78 -13.06 -17.47
C THR A 462 -44.44 -13.32 -16.13
N SER A 463 -43.72 -13.96 -15.20
CA SER A 463 -44.28 -14.55 -13.97
C SER A 463 -43.89 -13.82 -12.68
N GLY A 464 -43.33 -12.60 -12.75
CA GLY A 464 -43.03 -11.83 -11.56
C GLY A 464 -42.27 -10.54 -11.80
N ARG A 465 -42.54 -9.54 -10.96
CA ARG A 465 -41.93 -8.20 -10.98
C ARG A 465 -40.60 -8.24 -10.23
N SER A 466 -39.49 -7.91 -10.89
CA SER A 466 -38.21 -7.69 -10.20
C SER A 466 -38.22 -6.37 -9.45
N GLU A 467 -37.97 -6.40 -8.13
CA GLU A 467 -37.96 -5.20 -7.29
C GLU A 467 -36.54 -4.72 -6.97
N GLY A 468 -35.68 -5.58 -6.44
CA GLY A 468 -34.28 -5.30 -6.11
C GLY A 468 -33.32 -5.75 -7.21
N LEU A 469 -32.24 -5.00 -7.43
CA LEU A 469 -31.18 -5.37 -8.37
C LEU A 469 -29.81 -5.11 -7.74
N ALA A 470 -28.92 -6.10 -7.80
CA ALA A 470 -27.53 -6.00 -7.35
C ALA A 470 -26.59 -6.64 -8.38
N LEU A 471 -25.37 -6.14 -8.45
CA LEU A 471 -24.35 -6.56 -9.41
C LEU A 471 -23.14 -7.10 -8.65
N ASP A 472 -22.68 -8.26 -9.06
CA ASP A 472 -21.33 -8.72 -8.79
C ASP A 472 -20.43 -8.33 -9.95
N TRP A 473 -19.72 -7.21 -9.80
CA TRP A 473 -18.87 -6.66 -10.85
C TRP A 473 -17.54 -7.42 -11.00
N ILE A 474 -17.17 -8.25 -10.02
CA ILE A 474 -15.96 -9.08 -10.07
C ILE A 474 -16.26 -10.36 -10.84
N ASN A 475 -17.32 -11.07 -10.47
CA ASN A 475 -17.69 -12.35 -11.09
C ASN A 475 -18.66 -12.20 -12.26
N ARG A 476 -18.98 -10.97 -12.67
CA ARG A 476 -19.88 -10.62 -13.79
C ARG A 476 -21.25 -11.31 -13.68
N LYS A 477 -21.90 -11.17 -12.51
CA LYS A 477 -23.25 -11.71 -12.26
C LYS A 477 -24.24 -10.64 -11.83
N LEU A 478 -25.50 -10.87 -12.20
CA LEU A 478 -26.65 -10.05 -11.85
C LEU A 478 -27.53 -10.82 -10.86
N TYR A 479 -27.99 -10.15 -9.81
CA TYR A 479 -28.88 -10.71 -8.79
C TYR A 479 -30.12 -9.82 -8.64
N TRP A 480 -31.29 -10.42 -8.51
CA TRP A 480 -32.53 -9.67 -8.30
C TRP A 480 -33.50 -10.36 -7.36
N THR A 481 -34.32 -9.56 -6.68
CA THR A 481 -35.44 -10.06 -5.87
C THR A 481 -36.71 -10.08 -6.70
N ASN A 482 -37.50 -11.13 -6.55
CA ASN A 482 -38.76 -11.32 -7.22
C ASN A 482 -39.88 -11.59 -6.20
N PRO A 483 -40.58 -10.54 -5.73
CA PRO A 483 -41.76 -10.70 -4.87
C PRO A 483 -42.84 -11.62 -5.42
N GLY A 484 -43.06 -11.60 -6.75
CA GLY A 484 -44.09 -12.43 -7.39
C GLY A 484 -43.81 -13.93 -7.25
N LYS A 485 -42.53 -14.32 -7.32
CA LYS A 485 -42.08 -15.71 -7.13
C LYS A 485 -41.61 -16.02 -5.72
N CYS A 486 -41.62 -15.02 -4.82
CA CYS A 486 -41.03 -15.11 -3.49
C CYS A 486 -39.59 -15.66 -3.55
N SER A 487 -38.77 -15.16 -4.47
CA SER A 487 -37.44 -15.71 -4.71
C SER A 487 -36.37 -14.63 -4.90
N ILE A 488 -35.11 -15.03 -4.72
CA ILE A 488 -33.95 -14.32 -5.26
C ILE A 488 -33.35 -15.18 -6.36
N GLU A 489 -33.02 -14.51 -7.44
CA GLU A 489 -32.52 -15.13 -8.66
C GLU A 489 -31.20 -14.49 -9.08
N SER A 490 -30.45 -15.23 -9.89
CA SER A 490 -29.17 -14.81 -10.44
C SER A 490 -29.04 -15.16 -11.92
N SER A 491 -28.25 -14.40 -12.66
CA SER A 491 -27.83 -14.69 -14.04
C SER A 491 -26.46 -14.10 -14.32
N ASN A 492 -25.90 -14.40 -15.49
CA ASN A 492 -24.81 -13.62 -16.05
C ASN A 492 -25.31 -12.23 -16.48
N LEU A 493 -24.41 -11.29 -16.76
CA LEU A 493 -24.76 -9.92 -17.17
C LEU A 493 -25.56 -9.82 -18.47
N ASN A 494 -25.50 -10.85 -19.31
CA ASN A 494 -26.28 -10.96 -20.54
C ASN A 494 -27.62 -11.70 -20.34
N GLY A 495 -27.99 -12.03 -19.10
CA GLY A 495 -29.24 -12.74 -18.77
C GLY A 495 -29.17 -14.26 -18.90
N MET A 496 -28.07 -14.83 -19.40
CA MET A 496 -27.89 -16.27 -19.51
C MET A 496 -27.61 -16.95 -18.16
N GLN A 497 -27.74 -18.27 -18.10
CA GLN A 497 -27.51 -19.09 -16.89
C GLN A 497 -28.36 -18.65 -15.70
N ARG A 498 -29.64 -18.37 -15.96
CA ARG A 498 -30.61 -17.99 -14.92
C ARG A 498 -30.79 -19.11 -13.90
N LYS A 499 -30.66 -18.78 -12.61
CA LYS A 499 -30.83 -19.71 -11.50
C LYS A 499 -31.58 -19.04 -10.35
N ILE A 500 -32.58 -19.72 -9.79
CA ILE A 500 -33.17 -19.37 -8.50
C ILE A 500 -32.20 -19.82 -7.41
N ILE A 501 -31.73 -18.90 -6.58
CA ILE A 501 -30.76 -19.19 -5.51
C ILE A 501 -31.44 -19.30 -4.13
N ILE A 502 -32.53 -18.57 -3.92
CA ILE A 502 -33.30 -18.61 -2.66
C ILE A 502 -34.78 -18.55 -2.99
N GLN A 503 -35.59 -19.43 -2.37
CA GLN A 503 -37.04 -19.48 -2.55
C GLN A 503 -37.80 -19.84 -1.25
N GLU A 504 -37.17 -20.59 -0.36
CA GLU A 504 -37.82 -21.04 0.88
C GLU A 504 -37.87 -19.92 1.93
N LYS A 505 -38.98 -19.85 2.68
CA LYS A 505 -39.21 -18.89 3.78
C LYS A 505 -39.08 -17.41 3.36
N MET A 506 -39.25 -17.13 2.08
CA MET A 506 -39.23 -15.79 1.49
C MET A 506 -40.67 -15.32 1.31
N PHE A 507 -40.97 -14.12 1.79
CA PHE A 507 -42.28 -13.52 1.65
C PHE A 507 -42.06 -12.04 1.34
N HIS A 508 -42.14 -11.69 0.06
CA HIS A 508 -41.95 -10.32 -0.43
C HIS A 508 -40.53 -9.72 -0.24
N PRO A 509 -39.50 -10.27 -0.91
CA PRO A 509 -38.14 -9.72 -0.90
C PRO A 509 -38.00 -8.43 -1.72
N GLN A 510 -37.42 -7.36 -1.17
CA GLN A 510 -37.43 -6.04 -1.81
C GLN A 510 -36.03 -5.45 -2.10
N GLY A 511 -35.23 -5.23 -1.07
CA GLY A 511 -33.87 -4.72 -1.16
C GLY A 511 -32.87 -5.86 -1.32
N ILE A 512 -31.79 -5.63 -2.06
CA ILE A 512 -30.72 -6.61 -2.26
C ILE A 512 -29.38 -5.90 -2.42
N ALA A 513 -28.34 -6.44 -1.80
CA ALA A 513 -26.97 -5.98 -1.91
C ALA A 513 -26.00 -7.18 -1.96
N VAL A 514 -24.91 -7.04 -2.68
CA VAL A 514 -23.92 -8.10 -2.91
C VAL A 514 -22.56 -7.61 -2.46
N HIS A 515 -21.81 -8.45 -1.74
CA HIS A 515 -20.42 -8.22 -1.41
C HIS A 515 -19.52 -9.17 -2.21
N PRO A 516 -18.91 -8.73 -3.33
CA PRO A 516 -18.16 -9.63 -4.23
C PRO A 516 -16.94 -10.30 -3.59
N PHE A 517 -16.22 -9.59 -2.71
CA PHE A 517 -14.98 -10.09 -2.09
C PHE A 517 -15.23 -11.18 -1.02
N THR A 518 -16.20 -10.98 -0.13
CA THR A 518 -16.60 -11.99 0.87
C THR A 518 -17.53 -13.06 0.30
N ARG A 519 -18.05 -12.87 -0.91
CA ARG A 519 -19.01 -13.76 -1.59
C ARG A 519 -20.31 -13.93 -0.81
N GLU A 520 -20.82 -12.81 -0.29
CA GLU A 520 -22.05 -12.75 0.51
C GLU A 520 -23.15 -11.95 -0.18
N LEU A 521 -24.39 -12.32 0.14
CA LEU A 521 -25.61 -11.73 -0.38
C LEU A 521 -26.50 -11.29 0.79
N PHE A 522 -27.05 -10.08 0.72
CA PHE A 522 -27.91 -9.51 1.73
C PHE A 522 -29.24 -9.04 1.12
N TRP A 523 -30.35 -9.23 1.82
CA TRP A 523 -31.66 -8.80 1.33
C TRP A 523 -32.60 -8.35 2.45
N THR A 524 -33.61 -7.57 2.08
CA THR A 524 -34.74 -7.23 2.95
C THR A 524 -35.97 -8.06 2.57
N ASN A 525 -36.67 -8.57 3.57
CA ASN A 525 -37.90 -9.33 3.42
C ASN A 525 -39.02 -8.61 4.17
N LEU A 526 -40.08 -8.19 3.46
CA LEU A 526 -41.16 -7.35 4.00
C LEU A 526 -42.38 -8.15 4.51
N GLY A 527 -42.44 -9.46 4.24
CA GLY A 527 -43.65 -10.26 4.43
C GLY A 527 -44.02 -10.50 5.90
N ILE A 528 -44.80 -11.56 6.14
CA ILE A 528 -45.38 -11.88 7.46
C ILE A 528 -44.32 -11.90 8.58
N ASN A 529 -43.10 -12.32 8.25
CA ASN A 529 -41.94 -12.26 9.13
C ASN A 529 -40.91 -11.29 8.53
N PRO A 530 -40.99 -9.98 8.84
CA PRO A 530 -40.06 -9.00 8.31
C PRO A 530 -38.67 -9.26 8.87
N HIS A 531 -37.68 -9.38 8.00
CA HIS A 531 -36.30 -9.64 8.40
C HIS A 531 -35.29 -9.15 7.38
N ILE A 532 -34.05 -8.99 7.84
CA ILE A 532 -32.86 -8.80 7.00
C ILE A 532 -32.15 -10.15 6.94
N GLY A 533 -31.95 -10.67 5.73
CA GLY A 533 -31.33 -11.97 5.51
C GLY A 533 -29.93 -11.85 4.93
N LYS A 534 -29.11 -12.88 5.19
CA LYS A 534 -27.76 -13.08 4.68
C LYS A 534 -27.60 -14.51 4.15
N SER A 535 -26.83 -14.69 3.09
CA SER A 535 -26.39 -16.00 2.59
C SER A 535 -25.08 -15.88 1.81
N THR A 536 -24.52 -17.01 1.38
CA THR A 536 -23.53 -17.02 0.30
C THR A 536 -24.16 -16.57 -1.03
N LEU A 537 -23.33 -16.21 -2.03
CA LEU A 537 -23.82 -15.93 -3.41
C LEU A 537 -24.59 -17.09 -4.06
N GLN A 538 -24.43 -18.32 -3.54
CA GLN A 538 -25.15 -19.50 -4.04
C GLN A 538 -26.47 -19.76 -3.28
N GLY A 539 -26.76 -18.97 -2.23
CA GLY A 539 -27.98 -19.10 -1.42
C GLY A 539 -27.88 -20.11 -0.26
N SER A 540 -26.68 -20.65 0.00
CA SER A 540 -26.36 -21.52 1.15
C SER A 540 -26.03 -20.70 2.41
N GLU A 541 -25.92 -21.37 3.57
CA GLU A 541 -25.53 -20.75 4.86
C GLU A 541 -26.40 -19.54 5.22
N ARG A 542 -27.72 -19.74 5.21
CA ARG A 542 -28.68 -18.66 5.45
C ARG A 542 -28.68 -18.25 6.91
N VAL A 543 -28.46 -16.96 7.15
CA VAL A 543 -28.46 -16.35 8.48
C VAL A 543 -29.42 -15.17 8.49
N ILE A 544 -30.13 -14.99 9.60
CA ILE A 544 -30.98 -13.83 9.85
C ILE A 544 -30.15 -12.78 10.59
N ILE A 545 -30.01 -11.61 9.98
CA ILE A 545 -29.26 -10.47 10.53
C ILE A 545 -30.11 -9.68 11.53
N ALA A 546 -31.38 -9.47 11.21
CA ALA A 546 -32.33 -8.77 12.06
C ALA A 546 -33.75 -9.29 11.80
N ASN A 547 -34.53 -9.51 12.85
CA ASN A 547 -35.93 -9.94 12.80
C ASN A 547 -36.83 -9.28 13.86
N SER A 548 -36.28 -8.43 14.73
CA SER A 548 -37.02 -7.63 15.71
C SER A 548 -37.08 -6.17 15.27
N ASP A 549 -38.10 -5.44 15.70
CA ASP A 549 -38.22 -3.98 15.46
C ASP A 549 -38.11 -3.62 13.97
N LEU A 550 -38.67 -4.48 13.12
CA LEU A 550 -38.79 -4.29 11.69
C LEU A 550 -40.27 -4.39 11.33
N LEU A 551 -40.74 -3.45 10.53
CA LEU A 551 -42.09 -3.46 9.98
C LEU A 551 -42.01 -3.54 8.47
N TRP A 552 -41.48 -2.50 7.82
CA TRP A 552 -41.35 -2.41 6.36
C TRP A 552 -39.90 -2.13 5.94
N PRO A 553 -38.99 -3.12 6.11
CA PRO A 553 -37.60 -2.97 5.66
C PRO A 553 -37.55 -2.88 4.13
N SER A 554 -37.11 -1.74 3.60
CA SER A 554 -37.19 -1.42 2.18
C SER A 554 -35.84 -1.50 1.48
N GLY A 555 -35.06 -0.42 1.50
CA GLY A 555 -33.74 -0.34 0.88
C GLY A 555 -32.63 -0.91 1.76
N ILE A 556 -31.61 -1.48 1.14
CA ILE A 556 -30.38 -1.95 1.80
C ILE A 556 -29.16 -1.59 0.95
N THR A 557 -28.05 -1.22 1.60
CA THR A 557 -26.78 -0.89 0.96
C THR A 557 -25.60 -1.31 1.84
N ILE A 558 -24.44 -1.50 1.23
CA ILE A 558 -23.20 -1.91 1.90
C ILE A 558 -22.20 -0.76 1.78
N ASP A 559 -21.60 -0.38 2.90
CA ASP A 559 -20.38 0.42 2.91
C ASP A 559 -19.18 -0.51 2.89
N TYR A 560 -18.60 -0.71 1.70
CA TYR A 560 -17.45 -1.58 1.47
C TYR A 560 -16.17 -1.09 2.16
N THR A 561 -16.14 0.15 2.65
CA THR A 561 -14.96 0.69 3.35
C THR A 561 -14.96 0.41 4.84
N GLU A 562 -16.15 0.20 5.43
CA GLU A 562 -16.33 -0.03 6.87
C GLU A 562 -16.93 -1.42 7.19
N ASP A 563 -17.19 -2.25 6.17
CA ASP A 563 -17.91 -3.54 6.31
C ASP A 563 -19.21 -3.40 7.13
N LYS A 564 -20.02 -2.39 6.77
CA LYS A 564 -21.31 -2.11 7.42
C LYS A 564 -22.48 -2.21 6.45
N LEU A 565 -23.58 -2.71 6.97
CA LEU A 565 -24.89 -2.66 6.34
C LEU A 565 -25.65 -1.43 6.79
N TYR A 566 -26.35 -0.79 5.86
CA TYR A 566 -27.34 0.24 6.13
C TYR A 566 -28.65 -0.17 5.47
N TRP A 567 -29.75 -0.10 6.21
CA TRP A 567 -31.09 -0.30 5.66
C TRP A 567 -32.06 0.73 6.21
N CYS A 568 -33.19 0.89 5.53
CA CYS A 568 -34.25 1.76 5.98
C CYS A 568 -35.55 0.99 6.18
N ASP A 569 -36.34 1.46 7.16
CA ASP A 569 -37.70 0.96 7.39
C ASP A 569 -38.71 2.06 7.06
N ALA A 570 -39.54 1.79 6.06
CA ALA A 570 -40.50 2.74 5.50
C ALA A 570 -41.64 3.08 6.47
N LYS A 571 -42.01 2.15 7.35
CA LYS A 571 -43.13 2.31 8.28
C LYS A 571 -42.68 2.98 9.58
N MET A 572 -41.52 2.59 10.09
CA MET A 572 -40.95 3.15 11.30
C MET A 572 -40.25 4.50 11.05
N SER A 573 -39.98 4.84 9.79
CA SER A 573 -39.29 6.09 9.40
C SER A 573 -37.89 6.17 10.02
N VAL A 574 -37.15 5.06 9.94
CA VAL A 574 -35.80 4.92 10.51
C VAL A 574 -34.79 4.48 9.46
N ILE A 575 -33.53 4.81 9.72
CA ILE A 575 -32.36 4.21 9.08
C ILE A 575 -31.57 3.52 10.17
N GLU A 576 -31.21 2.28 9.93
CA GLU A 576 -30.44 1.45 10.86
C GLU A 576 -29.12 1.02 10.21
N THR A 577 -28.17 0.65 11.07
CA THR A 577 -26.88 0.11 10.65
C THR A 577 -26.44 -1.04 11.55
N ALA A 578 -25.70 -1.99 10.98
CA ALA A 578 -25.04 -3.08 11.68
C ALA A 578 -23.77 -3.50 10.93
N LYS A 579 -22.89 -4.29 11.56
CA LYS A 579 -21.81 -4.99 10.85
C LYS A 579 -22.38 -6.05 9.90
N LEU A 580 -21.57 -6.56 8.95
CA LEU A 580 -21.99 -7.61 8.01
C LEU A 580 -22.43 -8.93 8.66
N ASP A 581 -22.08 -9.16 9.93
CA ASP A 581 -22.52 -10.31 10.74
C ASP A 581 -23.80 -10.04 11.54
N GLY A 582 -24.29 -8.80 11.55
CA GLY A 582 -25.47 -8.35 12.30
C GLY A 582 -25.18 -7.84 13.71
N SER A 583 -23.92 -7.93 14.18
CA SER A 583 -23.53 -7.35 15.46
C SER A 583 -23.53 -5.81 15.42
N ASN A 584 -23.57 -5.20 16.60
CA ASN A 584 -23.61 -3.74 16.78
C ASN A 584 -24.74 -3.05 16.00
N ARG A 585 -25.92 -3.68 15.93
CA ARG A 585 -27.13 -3.09 15.34
C ARG A 585 -27.54 -1.83 16.12
N GLN A 586 -27.74 -0.74 15.43
CA GLN A 586 -28.13 0.55 16.01
C GLN A 586 -28.99 1.38 15.04
N ILE A 587 -29.86 2.22 15.62
CA ILE A 587 -30.63 3.22 14.85
C ILE A 587 -29.71 4.41 14.57
N LEU A 588 -29.40 4.66 13.29
CA LEU A 588 -28.58 5.79 12.87
C LEU A 588 -29.38 7.10 12.92
N THR A 589 -30.60 7.07 12.40
CA THR A 589 -31.51 8.21 12.48
C THR A 589 -32.95 7.75 12.53
N GLN A 590 -33.74 8.48 13.31
CA GLN A 590 -35.18 8.35 13.44
C GLN A 590 -35.81 9.73 13.33
N ASN A 591 -37.09 9.77 12.97
CA ASN A 591 -37.90 10.98 12.82
C ASN A 591 -37.41 11.88 11.66
N ASP A 592 -38.34 12.43 10.87
CA ASP A 592 -38.04 13.27 9.69
C ASP A 592 -37.24 12.57 8.55
N VAL A 593 -37.20 11.23 8.54
CA VAL A 593 -36.70 10.45 7.39
C VAL A 593 -37.77 10.35 6.28
N GLY A 594 -39.05 10.36 6.66
CA GLY A 594 -40.19 10.28 5.74
C GLY A 594 -40.60 8.82 5.48
N HIS A 595 -40.90 8.49 4.23
CA HIS A 595 -41.15 7.13 3.76
C HIS A 595 -39.98 6.68 2.87
N PRO A 596 -38.88 6.21 3.49
CA PRO A 596 -37.68 5.85 2.76
C PRO A 596 -37.89 4.61 1.88
N TYR A 597 -37.43 4.67 0.63
CA TYR A 597 -37.55 3.56 -0.32
C TYR A 597 -36.20 2.99 -0.76
N GLY A 598 -35.30 3.86 -1.24
CA GLY A 598 -33.96 3.52 -1.67
C GLY A 598 -32.91 4.17 -0.78
N ILE A 599 -31.81 3.47 -0.54
CA ILE A 599 -30.68 3.94 0.27
C ILE A 599 -29.38 3.61 -0.47
N THR A 600 -28.43 4.53 -0.47
CA THR A 600 -27.08 4.31 -0.99
C THR A 600 -26.07 5.07 -0.14
N VAL A 601 -24.87 4.53 -0.01
CA VAL A 601 -23.76 5.13 0.73
C VAL A 601 -22.58 5.40 -0.22
N PHE A 602 -21.86 6.48 0.04
CA PHE A 602 -20.64 6.89 -0.64
C PHE A 602 -19.99 8.00 0.19
N GLU A 603 -18.68 7.91 0.39
CA GLU A 603 -17.93 8.82 1.27
C GLU A 603 -18.53 8.91 2.68
N HIS A 604 -18.85 10.12 3.13
CA HIS A 604 -19.36 10.43 4.47
C HIS A 604 -20.89 10.53 4.50
N HIS A 605 -21.55 10.25 3.38
CA HIS A 605 -22.96 10.53 3.21
C HIS A 605 -23.77 9.28 2.88
N ILE A 606 -24.97 9.25 3.45
CA ILE A 606 -26.03 8.36 3.05
C ILE A 606 -27.07 9.18 2.31
N TRP A 607 -27.47 8.71 1.13
CA TRP A 607 -28.58 9.28 0.38
C TRP A 607 -29.77 8.35 0.45
N VAL A 608 -30.93 8.94 0.74
CA VAL A 608 -32.20 8.23 0.85
C VAL A 608 -33.25 8.90 -0.01
N SER A 609 -34.03 8.11 -0.71
CA SER A 609 -35.18 8.59 -1.46
C SER A 609 -36.43 8.54 -0.58
N ASP A 610 -37.15 9.65 -0.52
CA ASP A 610 -38.37 9.77 0.28
C ASP A 610 -39.61 9.89 -0.62
N TRP A 611 -40.60 9.05 -0.36
CA TRP A 611 -41.90 9.07 -1.03
C TRP A 611 -42.93 9.97 -0.36
N ALA A 612 -42.85 10.18 0.96
CA ALA A 612 -43.81 10.99 1.70
C ALA A 612 -43.66 12.47 1.34
N ARG A 613 -42.41 12.93 1.23
CA ARG A 613 -42.05 14.24 0.70
C ARG A 613 -41.08 13.99 -0.47
N PRO A 614 -41.57 13.95 -1.72
CA PRO A 614 -40.78 13.56 -2.89
C PRO A 614 -39.46 14.34 -3.04
N SER A 615 -38.37 13.76 -2.54
CA SER A 615 -37.05 14.40 -2.56
C SER A 615 -35.95 13.40 -2.19
N LEU A 616 -34.70 13.87 -2.23
CA LEU A 616 -33.56 13.12 -1.72
C LEU A 616 -33.12 13.69 -0.38
N LEU A 617 -32.89 12.81 0.58
CA LEU A 617 -32.34 13.15 1.88
C LEU A 617 -30.87 12.74 1.91
N ARG A 618 -29.97 13.71 2.12
CA ARG A 618 -28.55 13.45 2.38
C ARG A 618 -28.31 13.56 3.88
N ILE A 619 -27.64 12.55 4.44
CA ILE A 619 -27.41 12.40 5.87
C ILE A 619 -25.92 12.12 6.10
N ASP A 620 -25.34 12.67 7.16
CA ASP A 620 -23.99 12.34 7.61
C ASP A 620 -23.98 10.92 8.20
N LYS A 621 -23.14 10.03 7.66
CA LYS A 621 -23.13 8.61 8.06
C LYS A 621 -22.58 8.38 9.46
N LYS A 622 -21.76 9.30 9.99
CA LYS A 622 -21.03 9.12 11.25
C LYS A 622 -21.94 9.35 12.45
N ASN A 623 -22.78 10.37 12.39
CA ASN A 623 -23.63 10.77 13.51
C ASN A 623 -25.13 10.70 13.19
N GLY A 624 -25.54 10.50 11.93
CA GLY A 624 -26.94 10.53 11.53
C GLY A 624 -27.58 11.93 11.60
N LEU A 625 -26.77 12.95 11.88
CA LEU A 625 -27.17 14.36 12.00
C LEU A 625 -26.94 15.10 10.67
N LYS A 626 -27.24 16.40 10.62
CA LYS A 626 -27.10 17.27 9.43
C LYS A 626 -27.89 16.76 8.20
N LYS A 627 -29.18 16.47 8.41
CA LYS A 627 -30.13 16.10 7.36
C LYS A 627 -30.32 17.26 6.36
N VAL A 628 -29.87 17.08 5.13
CA VAL A 628 -30.07 18.05 4.03
C VAL A 628 -31.02 17.44 3.03
N ARG A 629 -32.17 18.09 2.84
CA ARG A 629 -33.17 17.66 1.85
C ARG A 629 -32.94 18.39 0.54
N LEU A 630 -32.54 17.64 -0.48
CA LEU A 630 -32.30 18.15 -1.83
C LEU A 630 -33.62 18.19 -2.59
N GLY A 631 -34.11 19.40 -2.81
CA GLY A 631 -35.36 19.66 -3.53
C GLY A 631 -35.21 19.53 -5.05
N GLY A 632 -36.30 19.15 -5.72
CA GLY A 632 -36.43 19.08 -7.18
C GLY A 632 -37.85 18.67 -7.59
N ARG A 633 -38.21 18.77 -8.88
CA ARG A 633 -39.50 18.28 -9.43
C ARG A 633 -39.56 16.74 -9.49
N MET A 634 -39.24 16.06 -8.40
CA MET A 634 -39.31 14.59 -8.29
C MET A 634 -40.73 14.20 -7.88
N ARG A 635 -41.38 13.29 -8.62
CA ARG A 635 -42.74 12.85 -8.26
C ARG A 635 -42.76 11.63 -7.33
N ARG A 636 -41.74 10.77 -7.41
CA ARG A 636 -41.58 9.58 -6.55
C ARG A 636 -40.18 8.96 -6.75
N PRO A 637 -39.12 9.47 -6.08
CA PRO A 637 -37.78 8.93 -6.28
C PRO A 637 -37.72 7.49 -5.71
N SER A 638 -37.36 6.52 -6.55
CA SER A 638 -37.33 5.10 -6.19
C SER A 638 -35.93 4.70 -5.71
N SER A 639 -35.10 4.04 -6.51
CA SER A 639 -33.74 3.71 -6.08
C SER A 639 -32.72 4.78 -6.47
N LEU A 640 -31.64 4.79 -5.71
CA LEU A 640 -30.53 5.71 -5.86
C LEU A 640 -29.30 4.92 -6.26
N LEU A 641 -28.48 5.52 -7.12
CA LEU A 641 -27.17 4.99 -7.47
C LEU A 641 -26.15 6.12 -7.49
N VAL A 642 -25.06 5.89 -6.77
CA VAL A 642 -23.87 6.73 -6.90
C VAL A 642 -23.02 6.23 -8.07
N VAL A 643 -22.73 7.12 -9.01
CA VAL A 643 -21.82 6.84 -10.13
C VAL A 643 -20.49 7.52 -9.83
N HIS A 644 -19.54 6.71 -9.41
CA HIS A 644 -18.16 7.12 -9.17
C HIS A 644 -17.22 5.92 -9.38
N PRO A 645 -16.02 6.10 -9.98
CA PRO A 645 -15.05 5.01 -10.15
C PRO A 645 -14.72 4.24 -8.86
N LEU A 646 -14.80 4.93 -7.72
CA LEU A 646 -14.51 4.38 -6.38
C LEU A 646 -15.73 3.81 -5.64
N ALA A 647 -16.95 4.00 -6.16
CA ALA A 647 -18.16 3.47 -5.53
C ALA A 647 -18.22 1.92 -5.58
N LYS A 648 -17.38 1.28 -6.41
CA LYS A 648 -17.22 -0.17 -6.53
C LYS A 648 -15.73 -0.53 -6.52
N PRO A 649 -15.14 -0.89 -5.37
CA PRO A 649 -13.71 -1.22 -5.27
C PRO A 649 -13.32 -2.44 -6.13
N GLY A 650 -12.08 -2.46 -6.62
CA GLY A 650 -11.52 -3.55 -7.45
C GLY A 650 -11.50 -3.31 -8.98
N ILE A 651 -12.20 -2.29 -9.49
CA ILE A 651 -12.21 -1.98 -10.94
C ILE A 651 -10.86 -1.38 -11.41
N HIS A 652 -10.16 -0.65 -10.53
CA HIS A 652 -8.88 0.02 -10.86
C HIS A 652 -7.69 -0.93 -11.10
N GLN A 653 -7.76 -2.18 -10.63
CA GLN A 653 -6.67 -3.14 -10.77
C GLN A 653 -6.62 -3.76 -12.18
N VAL A 654 -7.72 -3.68 -12.94
CA VAL A 654 -7.81 -4.17 -14.33
C VAL A 654 -7.46 -3.07 -15.35
N CYS A 655 -7.53 -1.80 -14.97
CA CYS A 655 -7.22 -0.67 -15.87
C CYS A 655 -5.73 -0.30 -15.87
N PHE A 656 -5.00 -0.60 -14.79
CA PHE A 656 -3.55 -0.39 -14.72
C PHE A 656 -2.74 -1.33 -15.64
N SER A 657 -3.31 -2.45 -16.10
CA SER A 657 -2.66 -3.37 -17.04
C SER A 657 -2.83 -2.99 -18.52
N LEU A 658 -3.71 -2.05 -18.87
CA LEU A 658 -3.96 -1.67 -20.27
C LEU A 658 -3.39 -0.29 -20.67
N PHE A 659 -3.00 0.54 -19.69
CA PHE A 659 -2.41 1.87 -19.96
C PHE A 659 -0.88 1.92 -20.04
N GLN A 660 -0.17 0.78 -19.85
CA GLN A 660 1.30 0.72 -20.01
C GLN A 660 1.81 0.05 -21.30
N ILE A 661 0.92 -0.29 -22.25
CA ILE A 661 1.35 -0.90 -23.52
C ILE A 661 1.52 0.13 -24.66
N SER A 662 1.10 1.39 -24.50
CA SER A 662 1.21 2.40 -25.56
C SER A 662 2.28 3.49 -25.37
N SER A 663 3.13 3.41 -24.33
CA SER A 663 4.23 4.36 -24.15
C SER A 663 5.50 3.72 -23.60
N VAL A 664 6.02 2.72 -24.31
CA VAL A 664 7.40 2.24 -24.11
C VAL A 664 8.16 2.36 -25.43
N SER A 665 8.86 3.47 -25.62
CA SER A 665 10.05 3.51 -26.46
C SER A 665 11.18 4.20 -25.70
N GLY A 666 12.12 3.38 -25.24
CA GLY A 666 13.40 3.82 -24.70
C GLY A 666 13.53 3.65 -23.20
N PHE A 667 13.93 2.45 -22.76
CA PHE A 667 15.16 2.23 -21.98
C PHE A 667 15.39 0.72 -21.83
N THR A 668 16.54 0.27 -22.31
CA THR A 668 17.01 -1.12 -22.23
C THR A 668 17.74 -1.39 -20.91
N ARG A 669 17.35 -2.51 -20.28
CA ARG A 669 18.12 -3.41 -19.40
C ARG A 669 18.70 -2.84 -18.11
N ASP A 670 17.99 -3.06 -17.00
CA ASP A 670 18.42 -4.11 -16.06
C ASP A 670 17.25 -4.73 -15.29
N SER A 671 17.24 -6.06 -15.33
CA SER A 671 16.23 -7.00 -14.85
C SER A 671 16.28 -7.17 -13.34
N LYS A 672 15.15 -6.92 -12.65
CA LYS A 672 14.69 -7.63 -11.43
C LYS A 672 13.40 -7.06 -10.81
N ALA A 673 12.86 -5.95 -11.33
CA ALA A 673 11.54 -5.45 -10.93
C ALA A 673 10.36 -6.23 -11.54
N LEU A 674 10.61 -7.17 -12.45
CA LEU A 674 9.59 -8.01 -13.09
C LEU A 674 9.37 -9.36 -12.37
N GLU A 675 10.23 -9.78 -11.45
CA GLU A 675 10.08 -11.07 -10.74
C GLU A 675 9.28 -10.96 -9.43
N ALA A 676 9.12 -9.76 -8.85
CA ALA A 676 8.41 -9.58 -7.59
C ALA A 676 6.88 -9.48 -7.74
N SER A 677 6.36 -9.19 -8.94
CA SER A 677 4.93 -9.28 -9.25
C SER A 677 4.48 -10.68 -9.67
N LEU A 678 5.43 -11.61 -9.87
CA LEU A 678 5.16 -13.00 -10.25
C LEU A 678 5.18 -13.99 -9.06
N LEU A 679 5.67 -13.59 -7.88
CA LEU A 679 5.75 -14.47 -6.70
C LEU A 679 4.59 -14.32 -5.69
N ALA A 680 3.70 -13.35 -5.86
CA ALA A 680 2.51 -13.21 -5.03
C ALA A 680 1.33 -14.12 -5.48
N ASN A 681 1.45 -14.81 -6.61
CA ASN A 681 0.44 -15.74 -7.13
C ASN A 681 0.72 -17.22 -6.81
N TYR A 682 1.71 -17.53 -5.96
CA TYR A 682 2.14 -18.93 -5.73
C TYR A 682 1.70 -19.54 -4.37
N TYR A 683 0.83 -18.89 -3.59
CA TYR A 683 0.41 -19.42 -2.26
C TYR A 683 -1.10 -19.48 -1.97
N LEU A 684 -1.97 -19.35 -2.97
CA LEU A 684 -3.41 -19.61 -2.80
C LEU A 684 -4.00 -20.36 -4.00
N ALA A 685 -3.50 -21.57 -4.29
CA ALA A 685 -4.23 -22.61 -5.02
C ALA A 685 -3.43 -23.93 -4.97
N SER A 686 -3.82 -24.87 -4.10
CA SER A 686 -3.35 -26.26 -4.19
C SER A 686 -4.51 -27.23 -3.93
N SER A 687 -5.30 -27.44 -4.98
CA SER A 687 -6.10 -28.62 -5.35
C SER A 687 -6.87 -28.18 -6.59
N GLU A 688 -6.70 -28.68 -7.82
CA GLU A 688 -6.43 -30.01 -8.35
C GLU A 688 -5.60 -29.88 -9.66
N ASN A 689 -4.99 -30.97 -10.13
CA ASN A 689 -4.08 -31.00 -11.28
C ASN A 689 -4.76 -30.64 -12.61
N ASN A 690 -4.49 -29.44 -13.15
CA ASN A 690 -4.60 -29.15 -14.57
C ASN A 690 -3.21 -29.19 -15.21
N ILE A 691 -2.97 -30.13 -16.12
CA ILE A 691 -1.72 -30.22 -16.89
C ILE A 691 -1.83 -29.18 -18.02
N ASP A 692 -0.77 -28.42 -18.31
CA ASP A 692 -0.79 -27.47 -19.43
C ASP A 692 -0.36 -28.16 -20.73
N GLU A 693 -1.33 -28.63 -21.51
CA GLU A 693 -1.05 -29.35 -22.75
C GLU A 693 -0.41 -28.44 -23.84
N CYS A 694 -0.61 -27.11 -23.76
CA CYS A 694 0.06 -26.15 -24.65
C CYS A 694 1.59 -26.11 -24.42
N LEU A 695 2.08 -26.58 -23.25
CA LEU A 695 3.51 -26.67 -22.94
C LEU A 695 4.11 -28.06 -23.25
N LEU A 696 3.29 -29.09 -23.41
CA LEU A 696 3.74 -30.49 -23.55
C LEU A 696 3.67 -31.03 -24.99
N ASN A 697 2.76 -30.56 -25.86
CA ASN A 697 2.61 -31.04 -27.24
C ASN A 697 2.68 -29.90 -28.27
N GLN A 698 3.89 -29.41 -28.52
CA GLN A 698 4.18 -28.30 -29.44
C GLN A 698 3.91 -28.56 -30.94
N GLU A 699 3.33 -29.71 -31.32
CA GLU A 699 3.17 -30.12 -32.73
C GLU A 699 1.73 -30.16 -33.24
N GLN A 700 0.72 -29.67 -32.51
CA GLN A 700 -0.70 -29.76 -32.95
C GLN A 700 -1.43 -28.42 -33.23
N CYS A 701 -0.90 -27.24 -32.90
CA CYS A 701 -1.44 -25.97 -33.42
C CYS A 701 -0.42 -25.36 -34.40
N ASP A 702 -0.86 -24.82 -35.54
CA ASP A 702 0.05 -24.08 -36.43
C ASP A 702 0.35 -22.70 -35.84
N LEU A 703 1.44 -22.62 -35.07
CA LEU A 703 1.88 -21.44 -34.31
C LEU A 703 2.20 -20.21 -35.17
N ARG A 704 2.21 -20.34 -36.51
CA ARG A 704 2.40 -19.19 -37.40
C ARG A 704 1.16 -18.33 -37.57
N TRP A 705 -0.03 -18.93 -37.48
CA TRP A 705 -1.30 -18.26 -37.76
C TRP A 705 -2.38 -18.50 -36.69
N SER A 706 -2.10 -19.30 -35.66
CA SER A 706 -2.99 -19.59 -34.54
C SER A 706 -2.28 -19.49 -33.17
N ARG A 707 -3.07 -19.37 -32.10
CA ARG A 707 -2.62 -19.36 -30.69
C ARG A 707 -3.28 -20.49 -29.91
N CYS A 708 -2.49 -21.28 -29.17
CA CYS A 708 -3.00 -22.30 -28.24
C CYS A 708 -3.54 -21.67 -26.95
N ILE A 709 -4.72 -22.10 -26.52
CA ILE A 709 -5.34 -21.69 -25.25
C ILE A 709 -5.57 -22.95 -24.41
N ASN A 710 -4.93 -23.02 -23.25
CA ASN A 710 -5.06 -24.13 -22.31
C ASN A 710 -6.39 -24.04 -21.54
N THR A 711 -7.03 -25.19 -21.30
CA THR A 711 -8.28 -25.32 -20.53
C THR A 711 -8.14 -26.43 -19.50
N GLU A 712 -9.10 -26.59 -18.59
CA GLU A 712 -9.04 -27.63 -17.55
C GLU A 712 -9.21 -29.03 -18.16
N GLY A 713 -8.10 -29.75 -18.36
CA GLY A 713 -8.01 -31.10 -18.93
C GLY A 713 -7.96 -31.20 -20.47
N SER A 714 -7.71 -30.09 -21.20
CA SER A 714 -7.61 -30.04 -22.67
C SER A 714 -7.04 -28.71 -23.18
N TYR A 715 -6.81 -28.57 -24.49
CA TYR A 715 -6.46 -27.30 -25.17
C TYR A 715 -7.27 -27.09 -26.46
N PHE A 716 -7.32 -25.85 -26.97
CA PHE A 716 -7.81 -25.53 -28.33
C PHE A 716 -6.99 -24.42 -28.99
N CYS A 717 -6.98 -24.37 -30.34
CA CYS A 717 -6.23 -23.38 -31.13
C CYS A 717 -7.16 -22.28 -31.67
N GLU A 718 -6.74 -21.01 -31.62
CA GLU A 718 -7.50 -19.86 -32.12
C GLU A 718 -6.72 -19.09 -33.20
N CYS A 719 -7.30 -18.85 -34.39
CA CYS A 719 -6.63 -18.09 -35.46
C CYS A 719 -6.41 -16.61 -35.09
N LEU A 720 -5.28 -16.04 -35.51
CA LEU A 720 -4.95 -14.63 -35.30
C LEU A 720 -5.85 -13.70 -36.15
N LEU A 721 -6.06 -12.46 -35.67
CA LEU A 721 -6.86 -11.42 -36.31
C LEU A 721 -6.52 -11.28 -37.81
N GLY A 722 -7.52 -11.49 -38.68
CA GLY A 722 -7.38 -11.45 -40.15
C GLY A 722 -7.28 -12.82 -40.83
N TYR A 723 -7.27 -13.91 -40.06
CA TYR A 723 -7.30 -15.29 -40.53
C TYR A 723 -8.52 -16.02 -39.95
N ALA A 724 -9.14 -16.93 -40.70
CA ALA A 724 -10.31 -17.69 -40.24
C ALA A 724 -10.22 -19.16 -40.70
N GLU A 725 -10.55 -20.11 -39.81
CA GLU A 725 -10.82 -21.55 -40.03
C GLU A 725 -10.90 -22.27 -38.64
N ASP A 726 -10.49 -23.54 -38.52
CA ASP A 726 -10.65 -24.41 -37.34
C ASP A 726 -9.55 -24.25 -36.26
N GLY A 727 -8.62 -23.31 -36.45
CA GLY A 727 -7.53 -23.04 -35.53
C GLY A 727 -6.31 -23.94 -35.71
N LEU A 728 -6.44 -25.11 -36.36
CA LEU A 728 -5.32 -25.95 -36.78
C LEU A 728 -4.80 -25.50 -38.15
N HIS A 729 -5.70 -25.09 -39.04
CA HIS A 729 -5.39 -24.41 -40.29
C HIS A 729 -6.07 -23.03 -40.28
N CYS A 730 -5.34 -21.99 -40.71
CA CYS A 730 -5.82 -20.62 -40.73
C CYS A 730 -5.44 -19.98 -42.07
N SER A 731 -6.41 -19.56 -42.88
CA SER A 731 -6.20 -18.88 -44.17
C SER A 731 -6.70 -17.42 -44.11
N GLY A 732 -6.04 -16.49 -44.84
CA GLY A 732 -6.29 -15.05 -44.73
C GLY A 732 -6.88 -14.44 -46.01
N GLU A 733 -7.93 -13.60 -45.89
CA GLU A 733 -8.53 -12.83 -46.98
C GLU A 733 -8.02 -11.38 -47.03
N LEU A 734 -7.50 -10.95 -48.18
CA LEU A 734 -6.76 -9.70 -48.40
C LEU A 734 -7.60 -8.40 -48.41
N LEU A 735 -8.88 -8.42 -47.98
CA LEU A 735 -9.82 -7.32 -48.25
C LEU A 735 -10.05 -6.35 -47.07
N LEU A 736 -9.71 -6.71 -45.83
CA LEU A 736 -10.01 -5.88 -44.65
C LEU A 736 -8.93 -4.85 -44.27
N LEU A 737 -7.72 -4.96 -44.82
CA LEU A 737 -6.62 -4.01 -44.58
C LEU A 737 -6.84 -2.64 -45.25
N LEU A 738 -7.72 -2.54 -46.25
CA LEU A 738 -8.01 -1.30 -46.98
C LEU A 738 -9.01 -0.38 -46.26
N ILE A 739 -9.90 -0.93 -45.42
CA ILE A 739 -10.95 -0.16 -44.75
C ILE A 739 -10.40 0.59 -43.53
N ALA A 740 -9.42 0.02 -42.84
CA ALA A 740 -8.75 0.67 -41.70
C ALA A 740 -7.92 1.91 -42.10
N PHE A 741 -7.48 1.99 -43.36
CA PHE A 741 -6.65 3.09 -43.87
C PHE A 741 -7.48 4.35 -44.24
N PHE A 742 -8.77 4.19 -44.56
CA PHE A 742 -9.62 5.31 -45.00
C PHE A 742 -10.40 6.01 -43.87
N VAL A 743 -10.61 5.36 -42.72
CA VAL A 743 -11.40 5.93 -41.60
C VAL A 743 -10.58 6.87 -40.71
N GLY A 744 -9.25 6.86 -40.81
CA GLY A 744 -8.35 7.71 -39.99
C GLY A 744 -8.18 9.17 -40.44
N LEU A 745 -8.85 9.62 -41.51
CA LEU A 745 -8.58 10.92 -42.16
C LEU A 745 -9.72 11.95 -42.06
N LEU A 746 -10.78 11.71 -41.28
CA LEU A 746 -11.84 12.69 -41.05
C LEU A 746 -12.24 12.71 -39.57
N ILE A 747 -11.80 13.73 -38.82
CA ILE A 747 -12.58 14.57 -37.86
C ILE A 747 -11.59 15.49 -37.12
N ASN A 748 -11.50 16.74 -37.58
CA ASN A 748 -11.08 17.90 -36.81
C ASN A 748 -12.35 18.71 -36.52
N SER A 749 -12.78 18.87 -35.27
CA SER A 749 -13.60 20.01 -34.79
C SER A 749 -13.91 19.90 -33.29
N CYS A 750 -13.73 21.01 -32.57
CA CYS A 750 -14.33 21.21 -31.25
C CYS A 750 -15.87 21.23 -31.33
N ALA A 751 -16.50 20.80 -30.24
CA ALA A 751 -17.88 20.36 -30.10
C ALA A 751 -18.99 21.42 -30.24
N LYS A 752 -20.23 20.94 -30.49
CA LYS A 752 -21.49 21.69 -30.35
C LYS A 752 -22.34 21.06 -29.24
N GLY A 753 -22.55 21.78 -28.13
CA GLY A 753 -23.35 21.33 -26.96
C GLY A 753 -23.35 22.21 -25.68
N TYR A 754 -22.76 23.41 -25.67
CA TYR A 754 -22.72 24.30 -24.48
C TYR A 754 -23.20 25.73 -24.81
N LEU A 755 -23.86 26.41 -23.84
CA LEU A 755 -24.44 27.76 -23.98
C LEU A 755 -24.30 28.59 -22.67
N GLY A 756 -23.60 29.74 -22.75
CA GLY A 756 -23.56 30.93 -21.84
C GLY A 756 -22.68 30.85 -20.57
N ASP A 757 -22.16 31.93 -19.96
CA ASP A 757 -21.70 33.26 -20.42
C ASP A 757 -20.59 33.74 -19.44
N ARG A 758 -19.44 34.16 -19.97
CA ARG A 758 -18.20 34.68 -19.31
C ARG A 758 -17.09 33.67 -18.99
N CYS A 759 -16.22 33.47 -20.00
CA CYS A 759 -14.78 33.34 -19.78
C CYS A 759 -14.18 34.75 -19.52
N GLN A 760 -13.42 34.93 -18.45
CA GLN A 760 -12.37 35.98 -18.32
C GLN A 760 -11.47 35.75 -17.08
N PHE A 761 -10.18 35.40 -17.36
CA PHE A 761 -8.86 35.87 -16.84
C PHE A 761 -8.62 36.22 -15.34
N SER A 762 -7.43 36.13 -14.72
CA SER A 762 -6.01 36.01 -15.15
C SER A 762 -5.08 35.59 -13.99
N ASP A 763 -4.01 34.82 -14.26
CA ASP A 763 -2.58 35.23 -14.19
C ASP A 763 -1.63 34.01 -14.23
N LEU A 764 -0.81 34.00 -15.29
CA LEU A 764 0.25 33.07 -15.69
C LEU A 764 1.59 33.77 -15.43
N GLU A 765 2.67 33.04 -15.06
CA GLU A 765 4.03 33.48 -15.46
C GLU A 765 5.20 32.46 -15.39
N TRP A 766 4.98 31.14 -15.28
CA TRP A 766 6.11 30.17 -15.32
C TRP A 766 6.06 29.17 -16.48
N TRP A 767 4.89 28.95 -17.10
CA TRP A 767 4.71 27.88 -18.09
C TRP A 767 4.93 28.30 -19.55
N GLU A 768 4.95 29.61 -19.86
CA GLU A 768 5.01 30.10 -21.25
C GLU A 768 6.42 30.20 -21.85
N GLN A 769 7.50 30.16 -21.08
CA GLN A 769 8.87 30.27 -21.66
C GLN A 769 9.48 28.94 -22.14
N GLN A 770 8.98 27.79 -21.71
CA GLN A 770 9.53 26.48 -22.11
C GLN A 770 8.85 25.88 -23.36
N HIS A 771 7.61 26.29 -23.68
CA HIS A 771 6.83 25.69 -24.75
C HIS A 771 7.14 26.24 -26.16
N GLU A 772 7.64 27.47 -26.28
CA GLU A 772 8.02 28.07 -27.58
C GLU A 772 9.31 27.49 -28.19
N MET A 773 10.22 26.91 -27.39
CA MET A 773 11.48 26.34 -27.91
C MET A 773 11.31 24.94 -28.52
N HIS A 774 10.37 24.13 -28.00
CA HIS A 774 10.14 22.76 -28.48
C HIS A 774 9.35 22.71 -29.80
N LEU A 775 8.38 23.62 -30.00
CA LEU A 775 7.60 23.71 -31.24
C LEU A 775 8.40 24.26 -32.43
N LYS A 776 9.41 25.13 -32.19
CA LYS A 776 10.32 25.59 -33.25
C LYS A 776 11.27 24.51 -33.75
N LYS A 777 11.75 23.60 -32.89
CA LYS A 777 12.67 22.51 -33.29
C LYS A 777 11.98 21.39 -34.08
N GLN A 778 10.74 21.04 -33.75
CA GLN A 778 9.99 20.00 -34.49
C GLN A 778 9.59 20.45 -35.90
N ASN A 779 9.22 21.72 -36.10
CA ASN A 779 8.83 22.24 -37.41
C ASN A 779 10.01 22.42 -38.39
N ILE A 780 11.23 22.63 -37.89
CA ILE A 780 12.43 22.72 -38.73
C ILE A 780 12.89 21.33 -39.20
N ALA A 781 12.79 20.30 -38.34
CA ALA A 781 13.17 18.94 -38.69
C ALA A 781 12.25 18.31 -39.75
N THR A 782 10.93 18.54 -39.65
CA THR A 782 9.96 18.06 -40.65
C THR A 782 10.08 18.81 -41.98
N ALA A 783 10.31 20.13 -41.95
CA ALA A 783 10.56 20.91 -43.17
C ALA A 783 11.86 20.50 -43.87
N ALA A 784 12.94 20.23 -43.14
CA ALA A 784 14.21 19.75 -43.69
C ALA A 784 14.07 18.36 -44.33
N PHE A 785 13.33 17.45 -43.71
CA PHE A 785 13.09 16.11 -44.25
C PHE A 785 12.27 16.16 -45.56
N LEU A 786 11.23 16.99 -45.61
CA LEU A 786 10.42 17.19 -46.82
C LEU A 786 11.23 17.86 -47.94
N ALA A 787 12.11 18.81 -47.62
CA ALA A 787 12.99 19.45 -48.60
C ALA A 787 14.01 18.46 -49.20
N VAL A 788 14.59 17.58 -48.38
CA VAL A 788 15.50 16.52 -48.86
C VAL A 788 14.77 15.51 -49.74
N LEU A 789 13.56 15.09 -49.34
CA LEU A 789 12.74 14.17 -50.14
C LEU A 789 12.39 14.78 -51.51
N PHE A 790 12.04 16.07 -51.53
CA PHE A 790 11.75 16.79 -52.77
C PHE A 790 12.99 16.94 -53.67
N LEU A 791 14.17 17.18 -53.08
CA LEU A 791 15.45 17.23 -53.82
C LEU A 791 15.83 15.86 -54.41
N VAL A 792 15.61 14.77 -53.68
CA VAL A 792 15.85 13.40 -54.18
C VAL A 792 14.88 13.06 -55.32
N LEU A 793 13.61 13.45 -55.20
CA LEU A 793 12.62 13.27 -56.27
C LEU A 793 12.97 14.11 -57.51
N LEU A 794 13.40 15.36 -57.34
CA LEU A 794 13.86 16.20 -58.45
C LEU A 794 15.11 15.65 -59.13
N LEU A 795 16.08 15.12 -58.37
CA LEU A 795 17.26 14.45 -58.93
C LEU A 795 16.89 13.15 -59.66
N GLY A 796 15.90 12.40 -59.16
CA GLY A 796 15.36 11.22 -59.84
C GLY A 796 14.68 11.57 -61.16
N VAL A 797 13.86 12.62 -61.18
CA VAL A 797 13.20 13.12 -62.41
C VAL A 797 14.23 13.70 -63.39
N ALA A 798 15.25 14.42 -62.91
CA ALA A 798 16.34 14.94 -63.73
C ALA A 798 17.18 13.81 -64.33
N ALA A 799 17.50 12.76 -63.56
CA ALA A 799 18.22 11.58 -64.06
C ALA A 799 17.39 10.81 -65.10
N PHE A 800 16.07 10.68 -64.90
CA PHE A 800 15.17 10.08 -65.88
C PHE A 800 15.08 10.91 -67.17
N TYR A 801 14.98 12.25 -67.06
CA TYR A 801 15.04 13.14 -68.20
C TYR A 801 16.38 13.06 -68.92
N PHE A 802 17.51 13.04 -68.20
CA PHE A 802 18.85 12.90 -68.78
C PHE A 802 19.00 11.57 -69.51
N TYR A 803 18.54 10.46 -68.92
CA TYR A 803 18.56 9.14 -69.54
C TYR A 803 17.67 9.08 -70.78
N SER A 804 16.46 9.64 -70.72
CA SER A 804 15.54 9.73 -71.86
C SER A 804 16.09 10.64 -72.98
N THR A 805 16.78 11.73 -72.66
CA THR A 805 17.41 12.60 -73.66
C THR A 805 18.69 11.99 -74.24
N ILE A 806 19.47 11.23 -73.47
CA ILE A 806 20.64 10.48 -73.96
C ILE A 806 20.18 9.34 -74.88
N ASP A 807 19.12 8.62 -74.53
CA ASP A 807 18.56 7.55 -75.36
C ASP A 807 17.95 8.11 -76.65
N PHE A 808 17.32 9.29 -76.59
CA PHE A 808 16.82 10.04 -77.76
C PHE A 808 17.97 10.63 -78.62
N LEU A 809 19.07 11.11 -78.02
CA LEU A 809 20.27 11.57 -78.74
C LEU A 809 21.06 10.41 -79.37
N LEU A 810 21.12 9.23 -78.72
CA LEU A 810 21.74 8.01 -79.26
C LEU A 810 20.94 7.40 -80.41
N THR A 811 19.60 7.57 -80.42
CA THR A 811 18.75 7.20 -81.56
C THR A 811 18.74 8.23 -82.68
N ALA A 812 18.92 9.52 -82.39
CA ALA A 812 19.03 10.58 -83.40
C ALA A 812 20.40 10.65 -84.13
N LEU A 813 21.47 10.09 -83.55
CA LEU A 813 22.83 10.12 -84.11
C LEU A 813 23.23 8.91 -84.99
N HIS A 814 22.29 7.99 -85.32
CA HIS A 814 22.52 6.88 -86.26
C HIS A 814 23.84 6.09 -86.04
N LEU A 815 24.30 5.97 -84.80
CA LEU A 815 25.47 5.16 -84.44
C LEU A 815 25.00 3.82 -83.86
N LYS A 816 24.45 2.98 -84.74
CA LYS A 816 24.32 1.55 -84.47
C LYS A 816 25.17 0.75 -85.45
N CYS A 817 26.01 -0.08 -84.82
CA CYS A 817 26.62 -1.31 -85.32
C CYS A 817 27.90 -1.15 -86.18
N PRO A 818 28.66 -2.24 -86.33
CA PRO A 818 29.13 -3.20 -85.31
C PRO A 818 30.62 -3.55 -85.58
N LEU A 819 31.35 -4.22 -84.66
CA LEU A 819 32.37 -5.25 -84.96
C LEU A 819 33.23 -5.57 -83.73
N ILE A 820 33.00 -6.76 -83.19
CA ILE A 820 33.98 -7.85 -83.02
C ILE A 820 35.45 -7.43 -83.18
N LEU A 821 36.27 -7.57 -82.13
CA LEU A 821 37.44 -8.48 -82.07
C LEU A 821 38.27 -8.22 -80.79
N PHE A 822 38.37 -9.29 -79.99
CA PHE A 822 39.37 -9.61 -78.96
C PHE A 822 40.82 -9.33 -79.43
N PRO A 823 41.92 -9.36 -78.62
CA PRO A 823 42.12 -10.01 -77.31
C PRO A 823 43.09 -9.24 -76.36
N ASN A 824 43.47 -9.85 -75.25
CA ASN A 824 44.79 -9.75 -74.56
C ASN A 824 44.72 -9.55 -73.04
N TYR A 825 44.95 -10.71 -72.42
CA TYR A 825 45.52 -10.95 -71.11
C TYR A 825 46.90 -10.31 -70.90
N CYS A 826 47.28 -10.25 -69.62
CA CYS A 826 48.63 -10.09 -69.04
C CYS A 826 49.13 -8.67 -68.74
N ASN A 827 49.05 -8.30 -67.46
CA ASN A 827 50.17 -7.93 -66.55
C ASN A 827 49.59 -7.09 -65.39
N SER A 828 49.26 -7.64 -64.21
CA SER A 828 50.11 -8.12 -63.10
C SER A 828 50.88 -7.02 -62.34
N LEU A 829 50.66 -7.01 -61.00
CA LEU A 829 51.46 -6.47 -59.87
C LEU A 829 51.43 -4.92 -59.67
N LYS A 830 51.03 -4.34 -58.52
CA LYS A 830 51.26 -4.60 -57.06
C LYS A 830 50.19 -3.82 -56.22
N SER A 831 49.74 -4.17 -55.01
CA SER A 831 50.02 -5.28 -54.07
C SER A 831 49.06 -5.31 -52.85
N ILE A 832 48.99 -6.47 -52.15
CA ILE A 832 48.68 -6.70 -50.70
C ILE A 832 47.18 -6.63 -50.28
N THR A 833 46.52 -7.66 -49.69
CA THR A 833 46.90 -9.02 -49.22
C THR A 833 45.64 -9.92 -49.10
N THR A 834 45.70 -11.10 -49.73
CA THR A 834 45.18 -12.45 -49.35
C THR A 834 43.88 -12.57 -48.52
N ARG A 835 42.91 -13.44 -48.84
CA ARG A 835 43.03 -14.82 -49.35
C ARG A 835 41.64 -15.34 -49.81
N PHE A 836 41.62 -15.91 -51.00
CA PHE A 836 40.84 -17.08 -51.47
C PHE A 836 39.39 -17.28 -51.00
N GLY A 837 38.48 -17.34 -51.98
CA GLY A 837 38.05 -18.69 -52.42
C GLY A 837 36.56 -18.98 -52.52
N PHE A 838 36.01 -18.65 -53.70
CA PHE A 838 34.99 -19.37 -54.48
C PHE A 838 33.50 -19.48 -54.06
N PRO A 839 32.59 -19.56 -55.06
CA PRO A 839 31.19 -19.16 -54.96
C PRO A 839 30.16 -20.27 -55.25
N ALA A 840 28.90 -19.91 -55.04
CA ALA A 840 27.65 -20.29 -55.73
C ALA A 840 27.54 -21.62 -56.50
N GLY A 841 26.47 -22.38 -56.18
CA GLY A 841 25.89 -23.35 -57.13
C GLY A 841 24.77 -24.23 -56.61
N ARG A 842 23.52 -23.80 -56.84
CA ARG A 842 22.36 -24.61 -57.31
C ARG A 842 21.81 -25.77 -56.43
N ALA A 843 20.53 -25.63 -56.05
CA ALA A 843 19.54 -26.72 -56.12
C ALA A 843 19.34 -27.16 -57.60
N PRO A 844 18.86 -28.38 -57.96
CA PRO A 844 17.81 -29.13 -57.26
C PRO A 844 17.89 -30.69 -57.27
N VAL A 845 17.17 -31.26 -56.31
CA VAL A 845 16.16 -32.35 -56.40
C VAL A 845 16.44 -33.64 -57.21
N GLN A 846 16.16 -34.74 -56.49
CA GLN A 846 15.72 -36.09 -56.89
C GLN A 846 16.75 -37.15 -57.27
N GLY A 847 16.73 -38.21 -56.47
CA GLY A 847 16.17 -39.45 -56.98
C GLY A 847 16.96 -40.71 -56.67
N HIS A 848 16.42 -41.48 -55.71
CA HIS A 848 16.50 -42.95 -55.63
C HIS A 848 17.89 -43.57 -55.42
N ARG A 849 18.09 -44.70 -54.75
CA ARG A 849 17.34 -45.84 -54.20
C ARG A 849 18.42 -46.47 -53.29
N GLN A 850 18.18 -47.17 -52.19
CA GLN A 850 17.46 -48.43 -52.14
C GLN A 850 17.62 -49.01 -50.72
N ARG A 851 16.53 -49.63 -50.25
CA ARG A 851 16.51 -50.88 -49.47
C ARG A 851 17.16 -50.93 -48.08
N GLN A 852 16.22 -50.96 -47.13
CA GLN A 852 15.88 -52.13 -46.31
C GLN A 852 16.87 -52.61 -45.24
N LEU A 853 16.41 -52.36 -44.00
CA LEU A 853 15.97 -53.34 -43.00
C LEU A 853 16.99 -53.92 -42.03
N LEU A 854 16.49 -53.97 -40.79
CA LEU A 854 16.91 -54.69 -39.59
C LEU A 854 18.01 -53.94 -38.82
N GLY A 855 17.79 -53.48 -37.59
CA GLY A 855 16.82 -53.86 -36.57
C GLY A 855 17.57 -53.91 -35.24
N SER A 856 16.89 -53.60 -34.14
CA SER A 856 17.38 -53.60 -32.73
C SER A 856 18.38 -52.48 -32.39
N GLY A 857 18.32 -51.82 -31.23
CA GLY A 857 17.43 -52.00 -30.09
C GLY A 857 17.69 -50.89 -29.07
N LEU A 858 16.68 -50.70 -28.22
CA LEU A 858 16.70 -50.09 -26.89
C LEU A 858 18.07 -49.74 -26.30
N LEU A 859 18.28 -48.45 -26.04
CA LEU A 859 18.35 -47.88 -24.68
C LEU A 859 18.24 -46.35 -24.75
#